data_AF-A0A6L4ZGT7-F1
#
_entry.id   AF-A0A6L4ZGT7-F1
#
_cell.length_a   1.000
_cell.length_b   1.000
_cell.length_c   1.000
_cell.angle_alpha   90.00
_cell.angle_beta   90.00
_cell.angle_gamma   90.00
#
_symmetry.space_group_name_H-M   'P 1'
#
loop_
_entity.id
_entity.type
_entity.pdbx_description
1 polymer ?
#
loop_
_entity_poly.entity_id
_entity_poly.type
_entity_poly.pdbx_seq_one_letter_code
_entity_poly.pdbx_strand_id
1 'polypeptide(L)'
;MKSKLQKTGYVLILLFVTVSFQAFGQQIEFNRVAPPDGNNFIFVTGITQDVNGFMWYSTKKGLYSYDGKNVISYKNNPLNPHSIMSNFLESVYADHDGTIWVGSLGKGLDHFDPESGIFTHFAHDSNDPESLSSDTVTVILRDKQGIFWVGTHGGLDQYDPETNKFYHYRYQADDTTSISNNQVREIYEDSGGTLWIGTGSPYADNGGGPDAGGLNRFNRETGKFTRYLHDANNNKSLINNKISAIFEDKQGNFWIGTARLGLHKMNRTDGTFERLIYDAAHPEKFSSLPATITTPDYEHITFINQDAAGNYWYGTVDAGLFYFNSEVGKIINYKRTEDSTEGFNDNGAFTSFTSRDGILWIGGTQGNIYHIDPLHKEIPHTLISTANVNSFYEEPDSTFWIGTNQGAIRIKNSIEKRFLIDSNPTNANANGVYSIRVDRQGKIWIGSTGGLNLWDRKNEKFIRYINEPNNSSSPSNNNVTCVFEDKDGNFWVGTFRGLNLMDRKTGKFTYYFKNPANTEPYGANIITDLFEDKDGKLWVSAWDTGGISVFNRENKTFKNYLIGTGIMSIYQDTDGVLWAGGSDGLYRYDAGIDNFLRYTDSGSPSGLTETTSIVEDDQKNLWLGTSSGIAKINAQRNESTVFGKNFGINEYALSFGSGFKRSNGEIYFGDATGYFSFSPVELTQKLRAPEVAFTSFRLSDQKVTPGDGGPLKESLSNLNKIELQYNQNVFSFDISVIDYAKPEQNQLIYYLENYDKNWLQANSGRTVYYFNVPPGKYTFHVKGANSYGVWTEKKIDITIFPPWWRTWWAFCIYGLLFIAAVFGVDRFQRHRLLNAEREKNREKELIHAKEIEKAYTELKTTQAQLIQSEKMASLGELTAGIAHEIQNPLNFVNNFSEINTELIDELKKELAVGNRLLAEEIADDIKLNEQKINHHGKRADAIVKGMLQHSRTSTGQKEPTDINALADEYLRLSYHGLRAKDKSFNASFKTDFDPNLPKINVIPQDIGRVLLNLINNAFYAVQAPPTTAPPPPQGGIKKIPTDYKPTVTVRTTFQNPPLGGRGAWASISVIDNGPGIPSSIIDKIFQPFFTTKPTGQGTGLGLSLSYDIVKAHGGELKVETKPARAGSDGEGEGTEFTITLPA
;
A
#
# COMPACT_ATOMS: atom_id res chain seq x y z
N MET A 1 42.38 -47.85 -50.54
CA MET A 1 42.01 -48.71 -51.69
C MET A 1 40.79 -49.54 -51.30
N LYS A 2 39.72 -49.43 -52.11
CA LYS A 2 38.61 -50.38 -52.36
C LYS A 2 37.93 -51.15 -51.19
N SER A 3 36.67 -50.78 -50.99
CA SER A 3 35.46 -51.61 -50.81
C SER A 3 35.57 -53.06 -50.29
N LYS A 4 34.74 -53.38 -49.27
CA LYS A 4 33.59 -54.31 -49.39
C LYS A 4 32.79 -54.40 -48.08
N LEU A 5 31.53 -53.99 -48.16
CA LEU A 5 30.42 -54.47 -47.33
C LEU A 5 30.11 -55.94 -47.68
N GLN A 6 29.82 -56.78 -46.69
CA GLN A 6 28.51 -57.44 -46.50
C GLN A 6 28.55 -58.48 -45.37
N LYS A 7 27.58 -58.33 -44.43
CA LYS A 7 26.82 -59.36 -43.65
C LYS A 7 27.65 -60.39 -42.86
N THR A 8 27.45 -60.62 -41.57
CA THR A 8 26.21 -60.95 -40.85
C THR A 8 26.54 -60.98 -39.35
N GLY A 9 25.61 -60.59 -38.48
CA GLY A 9 25.77 -60.76 -37.03
C GLY A 9 24.53 -60.33 -36.26
N TYR A 10 23.57 -61.25 -36.10
CA TYR A 10 22.57 -61.16 -35.04
C TYR A 10 23.27 -61.30 -33.70
N VAL A 11 23.15 -60.31 -32.82
CA VAL A 11 23.35 -60.48 -31.37
C VAL A 11 22.15 -59.84 -30.68
N LEU A 12 21.37 -60.68 -30.01
CA LEU A 12 20.41 -60.27 -28.98
C LEU A 12 21.14 -59.40 -27.96
N ILE A 13 20.72 -58.14 -27.80
CA ILE A 13 20.98 -57.38 -26.57
C ILE A 13 19.63 -57.23 -25.88
N LEU A 14 19.41 -58.11 -24.90
CA LEU A 14 18.44 -57.95 -23.83
C LEU A 14 18.85 -56.69 -23.05
N LEU A 15 18.26 -55.55 -23.41
CA LEU A 15 18.31 -54.35 -22.59
C LEU A 15 17.31 -54.54 -21.44
N PHE A 16 17.83 -54.98 -20.29
CA PHE A 16 17.18 -54.73 -19.01
C PHE A 16 17.09 -53.22 -18.85
N VAL A 17 15.94 -52.65 -19.22
CA VAL A 17 15.56 -51.32 -18.75
C VAL A 17 15.13 -51.52 -17.31
N THR A 18 16.06 -51.33 -16.39
CA THR A 18 15.70 -50.96 -15.02
C THR A 18 14.85 -49.70 -15.17
N VAL A 19 13.56 -49.80 -14.82
CA VAL A 19 12.82 -48.62 -14.35
C VAL A 19 13.58 -48.21 -13.10
N SER A 20 14.59 -47.39 -13.32
CA SER A 20 15.32 -46.75 -12.26
C SER A 20 14.26 -45.90 -11.61
N PHE A 21 13.92 -46.19 -10.35
CA PHE A 21 13.46 -45.12 -9.48
C PHE A 21 14.49 -44.02 -9.68
N GLN A 22 14.11 -42.94 -10.37
CA GLN A 22 14.94 -41.75 -10.41
C GLN A 22 14.90 -41.21 -8.99
N ALA A 23 15.80 -41.74 -8.15
CA ALA A 23 16.13 -41.13 -6.90
C ALA A 23 16.50 -39.69 -7.26
N PHE A 24 15.83 -38.73 -6.63
CA PHE A 24 16.14 -37.31 -6.76
C PHE A 24 17.64 -37.09 -6.49
N GLY A 25 18.48 -37.09 -7.53
CA GLY A 25 19.88 -36.71 -7.40
C GLY A 25 19.94 -35.29 -6.90
N GLN A 26 20.69 -35.05 -5.82
CA GLN A 26 20.95 -33.69 -5.35
C GLN A 26 21.66 -32.93 -6.48
N GLN A 27 21.04 -31.85 -6.95
CA GLN A 27 21.62 -30.98 -7.97
C GLN A 27 22.30 -29.82 -7.28
N ILE A 28 23.62 -29.72 -7.46
CA ILE A 28 24.42 -28.66 -6.85
C ILE A 28 24.46 -27.48 -7.82
N GLU A 29 23.71 -26.42 -7.48
CA GLU A 29 23.77 -25.12 -8.15
C GLU A 29 24.63 -24.16 -7.31
N PHE A 30 25.65 -23.56 -7.94
CA PHE A 30 26.52 -22.57 -7.30
C PHE A 30 26.02 -21.17 -7.60
N ASN A 31 25.27 -20.57 -6.68
CA ASN A 31 24.80 -19.19 -6.81
C ASN A 31 25.86 -18.23 -6.24
N ARG A 32 26.16 -17.14 -6.96
CA ARG A 32 27.21 -16.18 -6.54
C ARG A 32 26.62 -14.88 -6.03
N VAL A 33 27.19 -14.37 -4.95
CA VAL A 33 26.91 -13.00 -4.50
C VAL A 33 27.74 -12.02 -5.31
N ALA A 34 27.08 -11.06 -5.96
CA ALA A 34 27.74 -9.99 -6.68
C ALA A 34 28.36 -8.97 -5.71
N PRO A 35 29.63 -8.58 -5.87
CA PRO A 35 30.24 -7.56 -5.05
C PRO A 35 29.74 -6.15 -5.42
N PRO A 36 29.73 -5.18 -4.47
CA PRO A 36 29.17 -3.85 -4.68
C PRO A 36 29.85 -3.06 -5.80
N ASP A 37 31.14 -3.28 -6.03
CA ASP A 37 31.97 -2.58 -7.00
C ASP A 37 32.09 -3.32 -8.35
N GLY A 38 31.39 -4.44 -8.51
CA GLY A 38 31.43 -5.28 -9.70
C GLY A 38 32.73 -6.07 -9.90
N ASN A 39 33.68 -6.02 -8.95
CA ASN A 39 34.94 -6.75 -9.01
C ASN A 39 34.82 -8.11 -8.28
N ASN A 40 35.69 -8.36 -7.29
CA ASN A 40 35.68 -9.53 -6.41
C ASN A 40 35.96 -9.11 -4.97
N PHE A 41 35.56 -9.95 -4.02
CA PHE A 41 35.78 -9.68 -2.59
C PHE A 41 37.26 -9.81 -2.17
N ILE A 42 38.10 -10.42 -3.01
CA ILE A 42 39.48 -10.90 -2.75
C ILE A 42 39.60 -11.66 -1.43
N PHE A 43 39.77 -12.99 -1.55
CA PHE A 43 40.12 -13.90 -0.46
C PHE A 43 39.19 -13.75 0.76
N VAL A 44 38.08 -14.50 0.73
CA VAL A 44 37.07 -14.48 1.80
C VAL A 44 37.59 -15.31 2.97
N THR A 45 37.82 -14.67 4.11
CA THR A 45 38.46 -15.28 5.28
C THR A 45 37.48 -15.84 6.29
N GLY A 46 36.28 -15.28 6.37
CA GLY A 46 35.25 -15.67 7.34
C GLY A 46 33.85 -15.33 6.86
N ILE A 47 32.89 -16.16 7.27
CA ILE A 47 31.47 -15.99 6.99
C ILE A 47 30.70 -16.27 8.28
N THR A 48 29.74 -15.42 8.61
CA THR A 48 28.86 -15.59 9.76
C THR A 48 27.47 -15.00 9.46
N GLN A 49 26.50 -15.25 10.33
CA GLN A 49 25.15 -14.72 10.21
C GLN A 49 24.73 -14.08 11.52
N ASP A 50 24.18 -12.86 11.45
CA ASP A 50 23.66 -12.18 12.63
C ASP A 50 22.22 -12.59 13.00
N VAL A 51 21.75 -12.09 14.14
CA VAL A 51 20.40 -12.35 14.64
C VAL A 51 19.28 -11.77 13.76
N ASN A 52 19.57 -10.70 13.02
CA ASN A 52 18.63 -10.09 12.06
C ASN A 52 18.57 -10.83 10.72
N GLY A 53 19.45 -11.82 10.54
CA GLY A 53 19.52 -12.70 9.39
C GLY A 53 20.59 -12.30 8.39
N PHE A 54 21.24 -11.13 8.51
CA PHE A 54 22.24 -10.69 7.55
C PHE A 54 23.46 -11.59 7.57
N MET A 55 23.99 -11.86 6.39
CA MET A 55 25.26 -12.55 6.22
C MET A 55 26.40 -11.55 6.30
N TRP A 56 27.44 -11.87 7.05
CA TRP A 56 28.63 -11.04 7.21
C TRP A 56 29.85 -11.77 6.68
N TYR A 57 30.68 -11.05 5.92
CA TYR A 57 31.86 -11.59 5.27
C TYR A 57 33.09 -10.76 5.61
N SER A 58 34.14 -11.41 6.13
CA SER A 58 35.47 -10.81 6.24
C SER A 58 36.31 -11.18 5.02
N THR A 59 37.05 -10.20 4.49
CA THR A 59 37.89 -10.40 3.30
C THR A 59 39.19 -9.62 3.43
N LYS A 60 40.10 -9.77 2.47
CA LYS A 60 41.32 -8.95 2.41
C LYS A 60 41.10 -7.53 1.88
N LYS A 61 39.84 -7.15 1.58
CA LYS A 61 39.42 -5.81 1.12
C LYS A 61 38.57 -5.04 2.14
N GLY A 62 38.04 -5.69 3.15
CA GLY A 62 37.19 -5.09 4.18
C GLY A 62 36.10 -6.03 4.66
N LEU A 63 35.20 -5.48 5.47
CA LEU A 63 34.04 -6.18 6.01
C LEU A 63 32.83 -5.88 5.13
N TYR A 64 32.00 -6.89 4.89
CA TYR A 64 30.80 -6.76 4.09
C TYR A 64 29.60 -7.36 4.81
N SER A 65 28.44 -6.73 4.70
CA SER A 65 27.17 -7.30 5.12
C SER A 65 26.27 -7.50 3.90
N TYR A 66 25.47 -8.57 3.91
CA TYR A 66 24.58 -8.93 2.82
C TYR A 66 23.21 -9.29 3.35
N ASP A 67 22.20 -8.61 2.81
CA ASP A 67 20.83 -8.74 3.25
C ASP A 67 20.04 -9.78 2.43
N GLY A 68 20.60 -10.33 1.35
CA GLY A 68 19.89 -11.14 0.35
C GLY A 68 19.74 -10.44 -1.00
N LYS A 69 19.98 -9.13 -1.05
CA LYS A 69 19.85 -8.32 -2.27
C LYS A 69 20.97 -7.29 -2.42
N ASN A 70 21.28 -6.58 -1.35
CA ASN A 70 22.28 -5.53 -1.30
C ASN A 70 23.46 -5.96 -0.44
N VAL A 71 24.65 -5.57 -0.88
CA VAL A 71 25.89 -5.72 -0.13
C VAL A 71 26.34 -4.34 0.35
N ILE A 72 26.53 -4.17 1.65
CA ILE A 72 27.12 -2.97 2.25
C ILE A 72 28.59 -3.26 2.57
N SER A 73 29.48 -2.31 2.25
CA SER A 73 30.91 -2.44 2.53
C SER A 73 31.37 -1.48 3.63
N TYR A 74 32.14 -1.99 4.57
CA TYR A 74 32.78 -1.25 5.65
C TYR A 74 34.30 -1.30 5.43
N LYS A 75 34.89 -0.12 5.24
CA LYS A 75 36.31 0.06 4.92
C LYS A 75 36.95 1.06 5.86
N ASN A 76 38.24 0.87 6.10
CA ASN A 76 39.03 1.76 6.92
C ASN A 76 39.03 3.17 6.32
N ASN A 77 38.69 4.15 7.15
CA ASN A 77 38.80 5.56 6.85
C ASN A 77 39.75 6.21 7.88
N PRO A 78 40.99 6.55 7.50
CA PRO A 78 41.97 7.14 8.42
C PRO A 78 41.52 8.45 9.08
N LEU A 79 40.51 9.13 8.52
CA LEU A 79 39.95 10.36 9.08
C LEU A 79 38.80 10.13 10.07
N ASN A 80 38.28 8.89 10.15
CA ASN A 80 37.20 8.52 11.05
C ASN A 80 37.68 7.45 12.05
N PRO A 81 37.93 7.79 13.32
CA PRO A 81 38.37 6.85 14.35
C PRO A 81 37.29 5.84 14.77
N HIS A 82 36.07 5.96 14.25
CA HIS A 82 34.98 5.00 14.44
C HIS A 82 34.77 4.11 13.22
N SER A 83 35.69 4.11 12.25
CA SER A 83 35.67 3.18 11.11
C SER A 83 36.56 1.98 11.40
N ILE A 84 36.31 0.84 10.74
CA ILE A 84 37.12 -0.39 10.87
C ILE A 84 38.62 -0.10 10.80
N MET A 85 39.42 -0.72 11.68
CA MET A 85 40.85 -0.38 11.84
C MET A 85 41.69 -0.83 10.65
N SER A 86 41.31 -1.94 10.01
CA SER A 86 42.03 -2.54 8.87
C SER A 86 41.07 -3.04 7.80
N ASN A 87 41.53 -3.05 6.56
CA ASN A 87 40.84 -3.73 5.46
C ASN A 87 41.30 -5.18 5.29
N PHE A 88 42.41 -5.57 5.92
CA PHE A 88 42.98 -6.93 5.83
C PHE A 88 42.47 -7.77 6.99
N LEU A 89 41.34 -8.44 6.78
CA LEU A 89 40.65 -9.20 7.82
C LEU A 89 40.99 -10.69 7.78
N GLU A 90 40.88 -11.36 8.92
CA GLU A 90 41.15 -12.80 9.10
C GLU A 90 39.94 -13.56 9.62
N SER A 91 39.07 -12.92 10.40
CA SER A 91 37.90 -13.58 10.97
C SER A 91 36.76 -12.59 11.20
N VAL A 92 35.54 -13.11 11.24
CA VAL A 92 34.34 -12.39 11.61
C VAL A 92 33.45 -13.30 12.46
N TYR A 93 32.84 -12.75 13.49
CA TYR A 93 31.93 -13.44 14.38
C TYR A 93 30.76 -12.52 14.73
N ALA A 94 29.53 -12.98 14.48
CA ALA A 94 28.32 -12.27 14.89
C ALA A 94 27.86 -12.81 16.25
N ASP A 95 27.70 -11.93 17.22
CA ASP A 95 27.21 -12.29 18.56
C ASP A 95 25.68 -12.26 18.63
N HIS A 96 25.12 -12.84 19.69
CA HIS A 96 23.66 -12.97 19.87
C HIS A 96 22.96 -11.63 20.15
N ASP A 97 23.70 -10.60 20.54
CA ASP A 97 23.18 -9.25 20.73
C ASP A 97 23.13 -8.43 19.43
N GLY A 98 23.64 -9.00 18.33
CA GLY A 98 23.71 -8.37 17.01
C GLY A 98 25.01 -7.61 16.75
N THR A 99 25.95 -7.59 17.69
CA THR A 99 27.28 -7.01 17.49
C THR A 99 28.16 -7.92 16.63
N ILE A 100 29.11 -7.33 15.91
CA ILE A 100 30.01 -8.03 14.99
C ILE A 100 31.44 -7.83 15.47
N TRP A 101 32.11 -8.93 15.77
CA TRP A 101 33.53 -8.97 16.12
C TRP A 101 34.35 -9.32 14.88
N VAL A 102 35.44 -8.58 14.65
CA VAL A 102 36.25 -8.71 13.44
C VAL A 102 37.72 -8.75 13.78
N GLY A 103 38.38 -9.85 13.42
CA GLY A 103 39.82 -10.01 13.59
C GLY A 103 40.59 -9.54 12.37
N SER A 104 41.68 -8.79 12.59
CA SER A 104 42.53 -8.30 11.51
C SER A 104 43.91 -8.95 11.48
N LEU A 105 44.55 -8.89 10.30
CA LEU A 105 45.95 -9.25 10.14
C LEU A 105 46.83 -8.06 10.52
N GLY A 106 47.23 -7.99 11.79
CA GLY A 106 48.25 -7.04 12.29
C GLY A 106 47.74 -5.68 12.75
N LYS A 107 46.43 -5.53 13.00
CA LYS A 107 45.84 -4.31 13.57
C LYS A 107 44.92 -4.53 14.78
N GLY A 108 44.81 -5.77 15.27
CA GLY A 108 44.01 -6.13 16.44
C GLY A 108 42.60 -6.60 16.11
N LEU A 109 41.73 -6.47 17.11
CA LEU A 109 40.33 -6.89 17.13
C LEU A 109 39.43 -5.66 17.08
N ASP A 110 38.45 -5.66 16.19
CA ASP A 110 37.40 -4.66 16.11
C ASP A 110 36.08 -5.21 16.66
N HIS A 111 35.40 -4.42 17.47
CA HIS A 111 34.03 -4.63 17.91
C HIS A 111 33.12 -3.61 17.23
N PHE A 112 32.22 -4.09 16.39
CA PHE A 112 31.32 -3.27 15.59
C PHE A 112 29.90 -3.39 16.10
N ASP A 113 29.28 -2.25 16.36
CA ASP A 113 27.85 -2.15 16.59
C ASP A 113 27.16 -1.68 15.29
N PRO A 114 26.41 -2.56 14.59
CA PRO A 114 25.71 -2.21 13.37
C PRO A 114 24.64 -1.13 13.55
N GLU A 115 24.15 -0.91 14.78
CA GLU A 115 23.10 0.09 15.05
C GLU A 115 23.66 1.51 15.09
N SER A 116 24.72 1.74 15.88
CA SER A 116 25.40 3.03 15.93
C SER A 116 26.33 3.28 14.75
N GLY A 117 26.76 2.22 14.06
CA GLY A 117 27.77 2.27 13.01
C GLY A 117 29.18 2.54 13.55
N ILE A 118 29.41 2.34 14.86
CA ILE A 118 30.66 2.64 15.53
C ILE A 118 31.51 1.38 15.65
N PHE A 119 32.78 1.47 15.24
CA PHE A 119 33.81 0.49 15.55
C PHE A 119 34.58 0.90 16.81
N THR A 120 34.76 -0.06 17.71
CA THR A 120 35.63 0.03 18.90
C THR A 120 36.83 -0.89 18.69
N HIS A 121 38.02 -0.41 19.06
CA HIS A 121 39.28 -1.04 18.66
C HIS A 121 40.05 -1.59 19.86
N PHE A 122 40.49 -2.84 19.77
CA PHE A 122 41.36 -3.49 20.75
C PHE A 122 42.67 -3.90 20.08
N ALA A 123 43.77 -3.26 20.48
CA ALA A 123 45.11 -3.53 19.96
C ALA A 123 46.03 -4.04 21.08
N HIS A 124 47.12 -4.69 20.68
CA HIS A 124 48.17 -5.11 21.58
C HIS A 124 48.98 -3.90 22.08
N ASP A 125 49.12 -3.77 23.40
CA ASP A 125 50.04 -2.83 24.04
C ASP A 125 51.07 -3.62 24.85
N SER A 126 52.35 -3.43 24.52
CA SER A 126 53.45 -4.11 25.20
C SER A 126 53.65 -3.66 26.66
N ASN A 127 53.05 -2.53 27.07
CA ASN A 127 53.08 -2.03 28.43
C ASN A 127 51.86 -2.44 29.26
N ASP A 128 50.80 -2.96 28.63
CA ASP A 128 49.58 -3.39 29.29
C ASP A 128 49.39 -4.92 29.15
N PRO A 129 49.67 -5.71 30.21
CA PRO A 129 49.52 -7.16 30.18
C PRO A 129 48.05 -7.63 30.14
N GLU A 130 47.08 -6.73 30.26
CA GLU A 130 45.64 -7.00 30.14
C GLU A 130 45.09 -6.56 28.76
N SER A 131 45.93 -6.05 27.87
CA SER A 131 45.61 -5.77 26.46
C SER A 131 45.68 -7.03 25.59
N LEU A 132 45.24 -6.98 24.32
CA LEU A 132 45.27 -8.14 23.42
C LEU A 132 46.69 -8.75 23.29
N SER A 133 46.85 -10.07 23.21
CA SER A 133 48.20 -10.69 23.21
C SER A 133 49.01 -10.48 21.93
N SER A 134 48.34 -10.22 20.81
CA SER A 134 48.94 -9.93 19.49
C SER A 134 47.92 -9.26 18.57
N ASP A 135 48.38 -8.33 17.72
CA ASP A 135 47.55 -7.65 16.73
C ASP A 135 47.08 -8.54 15.56
N THR A 136 47.53 -9.78 15.47
CA THR A 136 47.03 -10.72 14.45
C THR A 136 46.00 -11.64 15.09
N VAL A 137 44.72 -11.41 14.76
CA VAL A 137 43.57 -12.12 15.33
C VAL A 137 42.98 -13.05 14.28
N THR A 138 43.14 -14.36 14.46
CA THR A 138 42.86 -15.37 13.43
C THR A 138 41.49 -16.02 13.56
N VAL A 139 40.91 -16.05 14.77
CA VAL A 139 39.63 -16.70 15.05
C VAL A 139 39.02 -16.11 16.32
N ILE A 140 37.69 -16.00 16.35
CA ILE A 140 36.91 -15.47 17.46
C ILE A 140 35.76 -16.44 17.72
N LEU A 141 35.54 -16.80 18.98
CA LEU A 141 34.46 -17.68 19.39
C LEU A 141 33.91 -17.22 20.73
N ARG A 142 32.59 -17.07 20.83
CA ARG A 142 31.91 -17.05 22.13
C ARG A 142 31.40 -18.46 22.43
N ASP A 143 31.78 -18.99 23.59
CA ASP A 143 31.37 -20.33 24.00
C ASP A 143 29.93 -20.35 24.57
N LYS A 144 29.39 -21.55 24.80
CA LYS A 144 28.07 -21.77 25.39
C LYS A 144 27.89 -21.19 26.79
N GLN A 145 28.97 -20.87 27.51
CA GLN A 145 28.95 -20.22 28.83
C GLN A 145 28.97 -18.69 28.71
N GLY A 146 29.07 -18.16 27.49
CA GLY A 146 29.09 -16.73 27.20
C GLY A 146 30.48 -16.10 27.26
N ILE A 147 31.55 -16.88 27.41
CA ILE A 147 32.94 -16.41 27.48
C ILE A 147 33.48 -16.22 26.06
N PHE A 148 34.14 -15.09 25.82
CA PHE A 148 34.79 -14.80 24.55
C PHE A 148 36.22 -15.32 24.52
N TRP A 149 36.53 -16.06 23.47
CA TRP A 149 37.84 -16.61 23.17
C TRP A 149 38.36 -16.03 21.86
N VAL A 150 39.57 -15.47 21.90
CA VAL A 150 40.20 -14.80 20.78
C VAL A 150 41.53 -15.49 20.50
N GLY A 151 41.64 -16.13 19.34
CA GLY A 151 42.87 -16.75 18.88
C GLY A 151 43.78 -15.73 18.21
N THR A 152 45.03 -15.63 18.65
CA THR A 152 46.00 -14.70 18.09
C THR A 152 47.32 -15.40 17.72
N HIS A 153 48.27 -14.67 17.15
CA HIS A 153 49.66 -15.14 17.00
C HIS A 153 50.47 -15.12 18.31
N GLY A 154 49.93 -14.50 19.37
CA GLY A 154 50.52 -14.39 20.70
C GLY A 154 50.05 -15.44 21.70
N GLY A 155 48.98 -16.18 21.37
CA GLY A 155 48.39 -17.21 22.21
C GLY A 155 46.86 -17.26 22.06
N LEU A 156 46.21 -17.91 23.02
CA LEU A 156 44.76 -17.86 23.20
C LEU A 156 44.43 -16.79 24.24
N ASP A 157 43.54 -15.88 23.90
CA ASP A 157 43.07 -14.83 24.80
C ASP A 157 41.62 -15.10 25.23
N GLN A 158 41.35 -14.87 26.51
CA GLN A 158 40.01 -14.83 27.06
C GLN A 158 39.62 -13.37 27.31
N TYR A 159 38.54 -12.92 26.70
CA TYR A 159 38.05 -11.55 26.83
C TYR A 159 36.90 -11.47 27.84
N ASP A 160 37.03 -10.52 28.77
CA ASP A 160 36.00 -10.17 29.73
C ASP A 160 35.28 -8.87 29.30
N PRO A 161 34.02 -8.95 28.82
CA PRO A 161 33.28 -7.78 28.35
C PRO A 161 32.89 -6.80 29.48
N GLU A 162 32.84 -7.24 30.75
CA GLU A 162 32.49 -6.33 31.86
C GLU A 162 33.65 -5.41 32.22
N THR A 163 34.88 -5.93 32.16
CA THR A 163 36.09 -5.19 32.56
C THR A 163 36.90 -4.67 31.37
N ASN A 164 36.58 -5.09 30.15
CA ASN A 164 37.36 -4.84 28.92
C ASN A 164 38.82 -5.32 29.00
N LYS A 165 39.05 -6.46 29.65
CA LYS A 165 40.39 -7.04 29.87
C LYS A 165 40.58 -8.37 29.14
N PHE A 166 41.82 -8.65 28.77
CA PHE A 166 42.24 -9.90 28.13
C PHE A 166 43.14 -10.73 29.07
N TYR A 167 42.88 -12.02 29.16
CA TYR A 167 43.70 -12.99 29.89
C TYR A 167 44.35 -13.98 28.94
N HIS A 168 45.67 -14.17 29.06
CA HIS A 168 46.47 -14.87 28.05
C HIS A 168 46.86 -16.29 28.44
N TYR A 169 46.67 -17.23 27.52
CA TYR A 169 47.20 -18.58 27.58
C TYR A 169 48.27 -18.75 26.50
N ARG A 170 49.55 -18.77 26.92
CA ARG A 170 50.72 -18.80 26.04
C ARG A 170 51.51 -20.10 26.17
N TYR A 171 52.21 -20.47 25.10
CA TYR A 171 53.12 -21.60 25.07
C TYR A 171 54.28 -21.37 26.03
N GLN A 172 54.49 -22.36 26.90
CA GLN A 172 55.63 -22.45 27.80
C GLN A 172 56.38 -23.75 27.46
N ALA A 173 57.67 -23.62 27.15
CA ALA A 173 58.49 -24.74 26.68
C ALA A 173 58.74 -25.80 27.76
N ASP A 174 58.68 -25.40 29.03
CA ASP A 174 58.87 -26.21 30.23
C ASP A 174 57.56 -26.77 30.82
N ASP A 175 56.39 -26.26 30.40
CA ASP A 175 55.08 -26.74 30.84
C ASP A 175 54.35 -27.48 29.71
N THR A 176 54.32 -28.81 29.76
CA THR A 176 53.59 -29.67 28.82
C THR A 176 52.07 -29.53 28.90
N THR A 177 51.56 -28.86 29.94
CA THR A 177 50.15 -28.56 30.16
C THR A 177 49.75 -27.14 29.74
N SER A 178 50.67 -26.34 29.18
CA SER A 178 50.33 -25.08 28.49
C SER A 178 49.89 -25.35 27.03
N ILE A 179 49.43 -24.35 26.29
CA ILE A 179 49.07 -24.51 24.86
C ILE A 179 50.28 -24.96 24.03
N SER A 180 50.13 -25.80 23.00
CA SER A 180 51.26 -26.37 22.25
C SER A 180 52.04 -25.39 21.35
N ASN A 181 51.42 -24.27 20.98
CA ASN A 181 52.06 -23.19 20.22
C ASN A 181 51.25 -21.88 20.40
N ASN A 182 51.90 -20.72 20.26
CA ASN A 182 51.23 -19.42 20.36
C ASN A 182 50.39 -19.06 19.14
N GLN A 183 50.69 -19.60 17.96
CA GLN A 183 49.91 -19.36 16.76
C GLN A 183 48.62 -20.16 16.82
N VAL A 184 47.57 -19.55 17.38
CA VAL A 184 46.22 -20.12 17.35
C VAL A 184 45.65 -19.92 15.96
N ARG A 185 45.09 -20.97 15.37
CA ARG A 185 44.47 -20.92 14.03
C ARG A 185 42.97 -21.18 14.05
N GLU A 186 42.54 -22.07 14.93
CA GLU A 186 41.17 -22.55 15.01
C GLU A 186 40.78 -22.71 16.49
N ILE A 187 39.56 -22.30 16.83
CA ILE A 187 38.93 -22.58 18.13
C ILE A 187 37.58 -23.20 17.85
N TYR A 188 37.32 -24.36 18.45
CA TYR A 188 36.08 -25.09 18.28
C TYR A 188 35.53 -25.56 19.62
N GLU A 189 34.24 -25.33 19.86
CA GLU A 189 33.53 -25.89 21.01
C GLU A 189 32.70 -27.10 20.56
N ASP A 190 32.95 -28.26 21.14
CA ASP A 190 32.18 -29.45 20.81
C ASP A 190 30.77 -29.46 21.43
N SER A 191 29.94 -30.41 21.00
CA SER A 191 28.58 -30.62 21.49
C SER A 191 28.53 -30.78 23.01
N GLY A 192 29.58 -31.35 23.61
CA GLY A 192 29.76 -31.52 25.05
C GLY A 192 30.26 -30.28 25.82
N GLY A 193 30.58 -29.18 25.13
CA GLY A 193 31.07 -27.93 25.74
C GLY A 193 32.59 -27.90 26.00
N THR A 194 33.33 -28.86 25.44
CA THR A 194 34.79 -28.89 25.51
C THR A 194 35.39 -27.97 24.45
N LEU A 195 36.35 -27.14 24.84
CA LEU A 195 37.08 -26.26 23.93
C LEU A 195 38.31 -26.96 23.36
N TRP A 196 38.41 -26.90 22.03
CA TRP A 196 39.49 -27.46 21.23
C TRP A 196 40.20 -26.34 20.49
N ILE A 197 41.52 -26.31 20.58
CA ILE A 197 42.35 -25.24 20.01
C ILE A 197 43.35 -25.87 19.05
N GLY A 198 43.23 -25.52 17.78
CA GLY A 198 44.18 -25.86 16.73
C GLY A 198 45.28 -24.82 16.66
N THR A 199 46.53 -25.25 16.75
CA THR A 199 47.68 -24.35 16.68
C THR A 199 48.67 -24.71 15.57
N GLY A 200 49.50 -23.74 15.20
CA GLY A 200 50.51 -23.81 14.15
C GLY A 200 50.00 -23.24 12.81
N SER A 201 50.81 -22.40 12.17
CA SER A 201 50.46 -21.80 10.87
C SER A 201 50.82 -22.71 9.68
N PRO A 202 49.87 -22.97 8.75
CA PRO A 202 50.16 -23.61 7.46
C PRO A 202 51.03 -22.77 6.52
N TYR A 203 51.16 -21.46 6.76
CA TYR A 203 51.88 -20.52 5.88
C TYR A 203 53.37 -20.40 6.24
N ALA A 204 54.21 -20.04 5.26
CA ALA A 204 55.66 -20.23 5.29
C ALA A 204 56.47 -19.21 6.10
N ASP A 205 55.85 -18.22 6.76
CA ASP A 205 56.57 -17.23 7.54
C ASP A 205 56.17 -17.31 9.02
N ASN A 206 57.18 -17.32 9.89
CA ASN A 206 57.13 -17.28 11.37
C ASN A 206 57.37 -18.63 12.10
N GLY A 207 58.59 -19.16 11.98
CA GLY A 207 59.36 -19.62 13.15
C GLY A 207 59.03 -20.98 13.80
N GLY A 208 58.19 -21.82 13.22
CA GLY A 208 57.75 -23.06 13.89
C GLY A 208 58.51 -24.36 13.57
N GLY A 209 59.22 -24.44 12.44
CA GLY A 209 59.70 -25.73 11.94
C GLY A 209 58.55 -26.69 11.56
N PRO A 210 58.86 -27.90 11.06
CA PRO A 210 57.86 -28.88 10.62
C PRO A 210 56.99 -29.43 11.76
N ASP A 211 57.44 -29.33 13.02
CA ASP A 211 56.78 -29.89 14.20
C ASP A 211 55.99 -28.86 15.03
N ALA A 212 55.91 -27.59 14.61
CA ALA A 212 55.13 -26.59 15.33
C ALA A 212 53.62 -26.82 15.25
N GLY A 213 52.94 -26.64 16.38
CA GLY A 213 51.49 -26.66 16.48
C GLY A 213 50.97 -27.78 17.37
N GLY A 214 49.76 -28.22 17.08
CA GLY A 214 49.10 -29.35 17.73
C GLY A 214 47.61 -29.09 17.94
N LEU A 215 46.87 -30.16 18.21
CA LEU A 215 45.50 -30.06 18.71
C LEU A 215 45.55 -30.00 20.25
N ASN A 216 44.86 -29.03 20.84
CA ASN A 216 44.87 -28.81 22.28
C ASN A 216 43.45 -28.90 22.82
N ARG A 217 43.24 -29.73 23.85
CA ARG A 217 41.98 -29.77 24.60
C ARG A 217 42.11 -28.96 25.88
N PHE A 218 41.27 -27.94 26.04
CA PHE A 218 41.30 -27.07 27.19
C PHE A 218 40.46 -27.64 28.35
N ASN A 219 41.05 -27.70 29.54
CA ASN A 219 40.35 -28.01 30.78
C ASN A 219 40.01 -26.70 31.50
N ARG A 220 38.71 -26.39 31.53
CA ARG A 220 38.15 -25.17 32.14
C ARG A 220 38.38 -25.08 33.65
N GLU A 221 38.40 -26.20 34.37
CA GLU A 221 38.57 -26.22 35.83
C GLU A 221 40.00 -25.87 36.25
N THR A 222 40.99 -26.32 35.46
CA THR A 222 42.40 -26.15 35.80
C THR A 222 43.11 -25.06 34.99
N GLY A 223 42.48 -24.55 33.92
CA GLY A 223 43.13 -23.64 32.97
C GLY A 223 44.31 -24.27 32.21
N LYS A 224 44.32 -25.60 32.08
CA LYS A 224 45.43 -26.37 31.48
C LYS A 224 45.00 -27.08 30.20
N PHE A 225 45.95 -27.47 29.38
CA PHE A 225 45.74 -28.09 28.07
C PHE A 225 46.25 -29.53 28.04
N THR A 226 45.48 -30.42 27.42
CA THR A 226 45.96 -31.72 26.94
C THR A 226 46.38 -31.58 25.48
N ARG A 227 47.65 -31.86 25.15
CA ARG A 227 48.19 -31.71 23.80
C ARG A 227 48.15 -33.04 23.04
N TYR A 228 47.71 -32.99 21.79
CA TYR A 228 47.79 -34.08 20.81
C TYR A 228 48.71 -33.65 19.68
N LEU A 229 49.81 -34.38 19.52
CA LEU A 229 50.90 -34.06 18.59
C LEU A 229 51.13 -35.21 17.60
N HIS A 230 51.77 -34.88 16.49
CA HIS A 230 52.29 -35.81 15.49
C HIS A 230 53.41 -36.64 16.11
N ASP A 231 53.30 -37.95 15.93
CA ASP A 231 54.35 -38.92 16.22
C ASP A 231 54.56 -39.79 14.98
N ALA A 232 55.74 -39.66 14.38
CA ALA A 232 56.12 -40.38 13.17
C ALA A 232 56.07 -41.92 13.35
N ASN A 233 56.20 -42.42 14.58
CA ASN A 233 56.18 -43.85 14.89
C ASN A 233 54.78 -44.36 15.27
N ASN A 234 53.80 -43.47 15.47
CA ASN A 234 52.45 -43.83 15.86
C ASN A 234 51.45 -43.43 14.76
N ASN A 235 50.96 -44.43 14.03
CA ASN A 235 49.96 -44.22 12.97
C ASN A 235 48.58 -43.78 13.48
N LYS A 236 48.34 -43.85 14.80
CA LYS A 236 47.14 -43.32 15.47
C LYS A 236 47.31 -41.90 16.01
N SER A 237 48.41 -41.22 15.71
CA SER A 237 48.61 -39.80 16.01
C SER A 237 48.26 -38.94 14.78
N LEU A 238 48.26 -37.61 14.93
CA LEU A 238 48.12 -36.67 13.82
C LEU A 238 49.18 -36.92 12.73
N ILE A 239 48.88 -36.67 11.46
CA ILE A 239 49.88 -36.72 10.37
C ILE A 239 50.76 -35.48 10.31
N ASN A 240 50.28 -34.35 10.85
CA ASN A 240 50.96 -33.07 10.90
C ASN A 240 50.45 -32.25 12.11
N ASN A 241 51.32 -31.44 12.74
CA ASN A 241 50.95 -30.62 13.89
C ASN A 241 50.20 -29.34 13.54
N LYS A 242 50.26 -28.87 12.30
CA LYS A 242 49.59 -27.64 11.87
C LYS A 242 48.11 -27.90 11.65
N ILE A 243 47.31 -27.63 12.67
CA ILE A 243 45.85 -27.81 12.64
C ILE A 243 45.22 -26.60 11.96
N SER A 244 44.34 -26.84 10.99
CA SER A 244 43.71 -25.79 10.19
C SER A 244 42.19 -25.88 10.14
N ALA A 245 41.58 -27.00 10.49
CA ALA A 245 40.13 -27.15 10.58
C ALA A 245 39.74 -28.16 11.67
N ILE A 246 38.68 -27.87 12.42
CA ILE A 246 38.09 -28.75 13.43
C ILE A 246 36.58 -28.75 13.22
N PHE A 247 35.95 -29.92 13.17
CA PHE A 247 34.51 -30.02 12.92
C PHE A 247 33.90 -31.25 13.59
N GLU A 248 32.75 -31.09 14.25
CA GLU A 248 31.92 -32.20 14.72
C GLU A 248 30.68 -32.34 13.84
N ASP A 249 30.43 -33.54 13.31
CA ASP A 249 29.22 -33.80 12.53
C ASP A 249 28.00 -34.11 13.41
N LYS A 250 26.81 -34.16 12.80
CA LYS A 250 25.55 -34.46 13.50
C LYS A 250 25.52 -35.86 14.14
N GLN A 251 26.40 -36.77 13.75
CA GLN A 251 26.54 -38.11 14.32
C GLN A 251 27.55 -38.15 15.48
N GLY A 252 28.22 -37.04 15.79
CA GLY A 252 29.22 -36.92 16.84
C GLY A 252 30.63 -37.38 16.42
N ASN A 253 30.88 -37.62 15.13
CA ASN A 253 32.25 -37.86 14.67
C ASN A 253 33.02 -36.54 14.68
N PHE A 254 34.27 -36.61 15.15
CA PHE A 254 35.14 -35.45 15.31
C PHE A 254 36.22 -35.45 14.24
N TRP A 255 36.15 -34.48 13.34
CA TRP A 255 36.96 -34.36 12.14
C TRP A 255 38.06 -33.31 12.33
N ILE A 256 39.28 -33.64 11.92
CA ILE A 256 40.45 -32.77 12.03
C ILE A 256 41.15 -32.65 10.68
N GLY A 257 41.25 -31.40 10.20
CA GLY A 257 42.03 -31.02 9.03
C GLY A 257 43.40 -30.47 9.44
N THR A 258 44.45 -30.92 8.75
CA THR A 258 45.82 -30.46 8.96
C THR A 258 46.49 -30.01 7.66
N ALA A 259 47.65 -29.38 7.77
CA ALA A 259 48.53 -29.12 6.64
C ALA A 259 48.88 -30.41 5.86
N ARG A 260 49.25 -30.24 4.58
CA ARG A 260 49.50 -31.33 3.62
C ARG A 260 48.26 -32.20 3.37
N LEU A 261 47.10 -31.57 3.39
CA LEU A 261 45.79 -32.21 3.18
C LEU A 261 45.51 -33.37 4.15
N GLY A 262 46.00 -33.32 5.38
CA GLY A 262 45.74 -34.41 6.34
C GLY A 262 44.31 -34.38 6.87
N LEU A 263 43.48 -35.37 6.52
CA LEU A 263 42.14 -35.53 7.07
C LEU A 263 42.11 -36.67 8.10
N HIS A 264 41.56 -36.40 9.27
CA HIS A 264 41.50 -37.36 10.37
C HIS A 264 40.12 -37.42 11.00
N LYS A 265 39.79 -38.59 11.51
CA LYS A 265 38.70 -38.79 12.47
C LYS A 265 39.30 -39.10 13.84
N MET A 266 38.98 -38.29 14.84
CA MET A 266 39.49 -38.45 16.20
C MET A 266 38.48 -39.21 17.06
N ASN A 267 38.98 -40.20 17.80
CA ASN A 267 38.25 -40.76 18.94
C ASN A 267 38.52 -39.92 20.19
N ARG A 268 37.51 -39.17 20.64
CA ARG A 268 37.60 -38.27 21.79
C ARG A 268 37.81 -38.99 23.13
N THR A 269 37.46 -40.27 23.26
CA THR A 269 37.57 -41.00 24.54
C THR A 269 39.01 -41.40 24.87
N ASP A 270 39.76 -41.87 23.87
CA ASP A 270 41.14 -42.35 24.04
C ASP A 270 42.20 -41.45 23.39
N GLY A 271 41.78 -40.44 22.62
CA GLY A 271 42.68 -39.49 21.98
C GLY A 271 43.39 -40.02 20.73
N THR A 272 42.89 -41.09 20.12
CA THR A 272 43.48 -41.68 18.92
C THR A 272 42.89 -41.11 17.63
N PHE A 273 43.65 -41.15 16.54
CA PHE A 273 43.29 -40.61 15.23
C PHE A 273 43.27 -41.71 14.17
N GLU A 274 42.19 -41.78 13.40
CA GLU A 274 42.10 -42.51 12.15
C GLU A 274 42.44 -41.57 10.99
N ARG A 275 43.53 -41.85 10.27
CA ARG A 275 44.00 -41.07 9.12
C ARG A 275 43.25 -41.51 7.86
N LEU A 276 42.49 -40.61 7.24
CA LEU A 276 41.76 -40.89 5.99
C LEU A 276 42.62 -40.55 4.77
N ILE A 277 43.49 -41.49 4.40
CA ILE A 277 44.42 -41.35 3.28
C ILE A 277 43.73 -41.75 1.98
N TYR A 278 44.03 -41.03 0.89
CA TYR A 278 43.58 -41.37 -0.46
C TYR A 278 43.88 -42.81 -0.84
N ASP A 279 42.87 -43.52 -1.34
CA ASP A 279 43.02 -44.85 -1.94
C ASP A 279 42.73 -44.77 -3.45
N ALA A 280 43.77 -44.90 -4.28
CA ALA A 280 43.63 -44.85 -5.74
C ALA A 280 42.79 -46.01 -6.31
N ALA A 281 42.65 -47.12 -5.58
CA ALA A 281 41.80 -48.24 -5.97
C ALA A 281 40.33 -48.03 -5.57
N HIS A 282 40.07 -47.14 -4.61
CA HIS A 282 38.74 -46.80 -4.10
C HIS A 282 38.58 -45.26 -4.01
N PRO A 283 38.67 -44.54 -5.15
CA PRO A 283 38.62 -43.08 -5.17
C PRO A 283 37.29 -42.52 -4.65
N GLU A 284 36.28 -43.36 -4.54
CA GLU A 284 34.95 -43.04 -4.02
C GLU A 284 34.94 -42.88 -2.49
N LYS A 285 35.92 -43.43 -1.76
CA LYS A 285 36.01 -43.29 -0.29
C LYS A 285 36.30 -41.85 0.13
N PHE A 286 35.60 -41.39 1.15
CA PHE A 286 35.89 -40.12 1.81
C PHE A 286 37.32 -40.12 2.35
N SER A 287 38.19 -39.34 1.71
CA SER A 287 39.62 -39.29 1.99
C SER A 287 40.19 -37.97 1.52
N SER A 288 41.36 -37.59 2.04
CA SER A 288 42.14 -36.51 1.45
C SER A 288 42.62 -36.88 0.04
N LEU A 289 43.01 -35.91 -0.79
CA LEU A 289 43.64 -36.19 -2.09
C LEU A 289 45.00 -36.92 -1.94
N PRO A 290 45.49 -37.59 -3.00
CA PRO A 290 46.86 -38.07 -3.02
C PRO A 290 47.79 -36.86 -3.00
N ALA A 291 48.67 -36.78 -2.00
CA ALA A 291 49.79 -35.86 -2.01
C ALA A 291 50.71 -36.24 -3.18
N THR A 292 50.51 -35.65 -4.36
CA THR A 292 51.57 -35.64 -5.36
C THR A 292 52.72 -34.83 -4.78
N ILE A 293 53.95 -35.27 -4.95
CA ILE A 293 55.17 -34.61 -4.42
C ILE A 293 55.29 -33.13 -4.89
N THR A 294 54.45 -32.72 -5.85
CA THR A 294 54.32 -31.37 -6.39
C THR A 294 53.29 -30.47 -5.67
N THR A 295 52.53 -30.94 -4.67
CA THR A 295 51.61 -30.06 -3.92
C THR A 295 52.42 -29.05 -3.10
N PRO A 296 52.14 -27.74 -3.20
CA PRO A 296 52.88 -26.72 -2.47
C PRO A 296 52.85 -26.95 -0.95
N ASP A 297 53.92 -26.56 -0.25
CA ASP A 297 54.02 -26.73 1.22
C ASP A 297 52.92 -25.99 2.01
N TYR A 298 52.26 -25.00 1.38
CA TYR A 298 51.15 -24.24 1.98
C TYR A 298 49.77 -24.88 1.79
N GLU A 299 49.65 -25.99 1.06
CA GLU A 299 48.37 -26.65 0.79
C GLU A 299 47.83 -27.36 2.04
N HIS A 300 46.57 -27.10 2.39
CA HIS A 300 45.95 -27.62 3.61
C HIS A 300 44.42 -27.63 3.50
N ILE A 301 43.78 -28.44 4.35
CA ILE A 301 42.31 -28.40 4.50
C ILE A 301 41.95 -27.14 5.26
N THR A 302 41.18 -26.26 4.63
CA THR A 302 40.83 -24.92 5.17
C THR A 302 39.57 -24.97 6.04
N PHE A 303 38.62 -25.83 5.73
CA PHE A 303 37.43 -26.12 6.53
C PHE A 303 36.90 -27.52 6.25
N ILE A 304 36.08 -28.03 7.16
CA ILE A 304 35.27 -29.24 7.00
C ILE A 304 33.86 -28.88 7.45
N ASN A 305 32.83 -29.28 6.70
CA ASN A 305 31.44 -28.96 7.02
C ASN A 305 30.50 -30.08 6.54
N GLN A 306 29.33 -30.18 7.16
CA GLN A 306 28.24 -31.08 6.77
C GLN A 306 27.03 -30.25 6.34
N ASP A 307 26.55 -30.48 5.11
CA ASP A 307 25.38 -29.75 4.62
C ASP A 307 24.07 -30.23 5.27
N ALA A 308 22.97 -29.53 4.98
CA ALA A 308 21.66 -29.90 5.52
C ALA A 308 21.16 -31.28 5.05
N ALA A 309 21.66 -31.78 3.92
CA ALA A 309 21.37 -33.12 3.40
C ALA A 309 22.25 -34.22 4.03
N GLY A 310 23.25 -33.86 4.85
CA GLY A 310 24.13 -34.81 5.54
C GLY A 310 25.42 -35.14 4.78
N ASN A 311 25.66 -34.51 3.63
CA ASN A 311 26.86 -34.71 2.82
C ASN A 311 28.01 -33.83 3.33
N TYR A 312 29.23 -34.28 3.06
CA TYR A 312 30.43 -33.63 3.58
C TYR A 312 31.08 -32.73 2.54
N TRP A 313 31.51 -31.57 2.99
CA TRP A 313 32.23 -30.59 2.19
C TRP A 313 33.54 -30.26 2.87
N TYR A 314 34.62 -30.16 2.10
CA TYR A 314 35.87 -29.61 2.62
C TYR A 314 36.57 -28.75 1.58
N GLY A 315 37.14 -27.65 2.06
CA GLY A 315 37.88 -26.69 1.25
C GLY A 315 39.38 -26.97 1.27
N THR A 316 40.05 -26.47 0.24
CA THR A 316 41.52 -26.44 0.14
C THR A 316 41.96 -25.08 -0.38
N VAL A 317 43.26 -24.77 -0.32
CA VAL A 317 43.78 -23.45 -0.73
C VAL A 317 43.78 -23.31 -2.25
N ASP A 318 44.34 -24.30 -2.97
CA ASP A 318 44.45 -24.27 -4.44
C ASP A 318 44.07 -25.60 -5.11
N ALA A 319 43.65 -26.62 -4.36
CA ALA A 319 43.25 -27.94 -4.91
C ALA A 319 41.75 -28.08 -5.19
N GLY A 320 40.97 -27.01 -5.04
CA GLY A 320 39.52 -26.96 -5.27
C GLY A 320 38.66 -27.15 -4.01
N LEU A 321 37.38 -27.39 -4.25
CA LEU A 321 36.34 -27.68 -3.26
C LEU A 321 35.86 -29.12 -3.44
N PHE A 322 35.80 -29.87 -2.35
CA PHE A 322 35.40 -31.27 -2.38
C PHE A 322 34.03 -31.45 -1.78
N TYR A 323 33.22 -32.25 -2.47
CA TYR A 323 31.89 -32.67 -2.06
C TYR A 323 31.85 -34.19 -2.03
N PHE A 324 31.46 -34.76 -0.90
CA PHE A 324 31.28 -36.19 -0.74
C PHE A 324 29.81 -36.51 -0.48
N ASN A 325 29.19 -37.16 -1.46
CA ASN A 325 27.83 -37.64 -1.34
C ASN A 325 27.81 -38.93 -0.52
N SER A 326 27.21 -38.90 0.67
CA SER A 326 27.19 -40.05 1.58
C SER A 326 26.26 -41.18 1.15
N GLU A 327 25.24 -40.90 0.33
CA GLU A 327 24.29 -41.91 -0.15
C GLU A 327 24.86 -42.73 -1.30
N VAL A 328 25.51 -42.06 -2.25
CA VAL A 328 26.13 -42.68 -3.44
C VAL A 328 27.55 -43.14 -3.12
N GLY A 329 28.15 -42.59 -2.05
CA GLY A 329 29.53 -42.83 -1.68
C GLY A 329 30.50 -42.30 -2.73
N LYS A 330 30.23 -41.13 -3.32
CA LYS A 330 31.04 -40.55 -4.41
C LYS A 330 31.57 -39.18 -4.02
N ILE A 331 32.87 -38.97 -4.25
CA ILE A 331 33.51 -37.66 -4.11
C ILE A 331 33.57 -36.92 -5.46
N ILE A 332 33.32 -35.61 -5.42
CA ILE A 332 33.39 -34.70 -6.56
C ILE A 332 34.34 -33.56 -6.17
N ASN A 333 35.30 -33.25 -7.06
CA ASN A 333 36.17 -32.09 -6.92
C ASN A 333 35.70 -30.98 -7.87
N TYR A 334 35.31 -29.85 -7.29
CA TYR A 334 35.00 -28.61 -7.98
C TYR A 334 36.22 -27.70 -8.01
N LYS A 335 36.71 -27.39 -9.20
CA LYS A 335 37.84 -26.48 -9.42
C LYS A 335 37.54 -25.58 -10.60
N ARG A 336 38.19 -24.42 -10.64
CA ARG A 336 38.13 -23.53 -11.79
C ARG A 336 38.49 -24.24 -13.10
N THR A 337 37.66 -24.06 -14.12
CA THR A 337 37.90 -24.43 -15.52
C THR A 337 37.93 -23.17 -16.37
N GLU A 338 38.93 -23.03 -17.24
CA GLU A 338 39.19 -21.79 -18.01
C GLU A 338 38.03 -21.36 -18.91
N ASP A 339 37.15 -22.29 -19.29
CA ASP A 339 36.07 -22.08 -20.28
C ASP A 339 34.66 -21.89 -19.69
N SER A 340 34.45 -21.99 -18.36
CA SER A 340 33.11 -21.93 -17.76
C SER A 340 32.97 -20.83 -16.71
N THR A 341 32.08 -19.88 -16.96
CA THR A 341 31.65 -18.89 -15.95
C THR A 341 30.59 -19.45 -15.00
N GLU A 342 29.98 -20.58 -15.33
CA GLU A 342 28.98 -21.29 -14.52
C GLU A 342 29.65 -22.26 -13.54
N GLY A 343 29.04 -22.46 -12.36
CA GLY A 343 29.58 -23.34 -11.31
C GLY A 343 30.63 -22.69 -10.40
N PHE A 344 31.44 -23.52 -9.75
CA PHE A 344 32.55 -23.09 -8.89
C PHE A 344 33.74 -22.60 -9.74
N ASN A 345 34.15 -21.35 -9.55
CA ASN A 345 35.16 -20.65 -10.35
C ASN A 345 36.22 -19.99 -9.47
N ASP A 346 36.77 -20.81 -8.59
CA ASP A 346 37.82 -20.44 -7.65
C ASP A 346 38.90 -21.54 -7.68
N ASN A 347 40.14 -21.18 -7.32
CA ASN A 347 41.20 -22.19 -7.22
C ASN A 347 40.98 -23.09 -6.00
N GLY A 348 40.43 -22.53 -4.93
CA GLY A 348 40.12 -23.24 -3.70
C GLY A 348 39.06 -22.50 -2.89
N ALA A 349 38.65 -23.13 -1.80
CA ALA A 349 37.62 -22.63 -0.89
C ALA A 349 38.24 -22.49 0.49
N PHE A 350 38.10 -21.34 1.13
CA PHE A 350 38.82 -21.00 2.35
C PHE A 350 37.97 -21.11 3.62
N THR A 351 36.69 -20.78 3.52
CA THR A 351 35.77 -20.80 4.64
C THR A 351 34.42 -21.32 4.18
N SER A 352 33.67 -21.90 5.11
CA SER A 352 32.28 -22.25 4.89
C SER A 352 31.44 -21.93 6.11
N PHE A 353 30.17 -21.70 5.88
CA PHE A 353 29.20 -21.46 6.93
C PHE A 353 27.84 -21.97 6.50
N THR A 354 27.12 -22.63 7.40
CA THR A 354 25.75 -23.07 7.11
C THR A 354 24.80 -22.09 7.80
N SER A 355 24.03 -21.34 7.01
CA SER A 355 23.07 -20.38 7.56
C SER A 355 21.90 -21.09 8.25
N ARG A 356 21.12 -20.33 9.04
CA ARG A 356 19.99 -20.86 9.83
C ARG A 356 18.92 -21.59 9.00
N ASP A 357 18.74 -21.18 7.75
CA ASP A 357 17.86 -21.82 6.76
C ASP A 357 18.44 -23.12 6.16
N GLY A 358 19.70 -23.46 6.47
CA GLY A 358 20.40 -24.65 5.98
C GLY A 358 21.03 -24.49 4.61
N ILE A 359 21.21 -23.26 4.13
CA ILE A 359 21.99 -22.95 2.93
C ILE A 359 23.48 -22.99 3.26
N LEU A 360 24.26 -23.62 2.39
CA LEU A 360 25.71 -23.72 2.56
C LEU A 360 26.39 -22.55 1.85
N TRP A 361 27.12 -21.75 2.61
CA TRP A 361 27.93 -20.65 2.13
C TRP A 361 29.39 -21.06 2.02
N ILE A 362 30.04 -20.67 0.94
CA ILE A 362 31.44 -20.99 0.66
C ILE A 362 32.17 -19.75 0.18
N GLY A 363 33.25 -19.39 0.88
CA GLY A 363 34.15 -18.31 0.49
C GLY A 363 35.32 -18.82 -0.32
N GLY A 364 35.51 -18.32 -1.54
CA GLY A 364 36.62 -18.65 -2.43
C GLY A 364 37.89 -17.85 -2.15
N THR A 365 39.04 -18.40 -2.54
CA THR A 365 40.36 -17.75 -2.36
C THR A 365 40.59 -16.55 -3.29
N GLN A 366 39.96 -16.52 -4.46
CA GLN A 366 39.94 -15.39 -5.40
C GLN A 366 38.83 -14.39 -5.09
N GLY A 367 37.99 -14.68 -4.09
CA GLY A 367 37.00 -13.76 -3.56
C GLY A 367 35.63 -13.85 -4.22
N ASN A 368 35.24 -14.99 -4.80
CA ASN A 368 33.82 -15.27 -5.02
C ASN A 368 33.20 -15.82 -3.74
N ILE A 369 31.94 -15.48 -3.50
CA ILE A 369 31.13 -16.07 -2.42
C ILE A 369 30.02 -16.86 -3.09
N TYR A 370 29.91 -18.13 -2.72
CA TYR A 370 28.92 -19.06 -3.21
C TYR A 370 27.90 -19.36 -2.12
N HIS A 371 26.64 -19.46 -2.49
CA HIS A 371 25.63 -20.09 -1.66
C HIS A 371 24.97 -21.23 -2.44
N ILE A 372 24.79 -22.36 -1.77
CA ILE A 372 24.31 -23.60 -2.35
C ILE A 372 23.12 -24.05 -1.53
N ASP A 373 22.01 -24.34 -2.20
CA ASP A 373 20.90 -25.03 -1.56
C ASP A 373 21.13 -26.55 -1.65
N PRO A 374 21.50 -27.22 -0.55
CA PRO A 374 21.73 -28.66 -0.57
C PRO A 374 20.44 -29.49 -0.66
N LEU A 375 19.27 -28.90 -0.43
CA LEU A 375 17.97 -29.57 -0.45
C LEU A 375 17.22 -29.34 -1.77
N HIS A 376 17.74 -28.48 -2.64
CA HIS A 376 17.15 -28.18 -3.93
C HIS A 376 17.02 -29.44 -4.80
N LYS A 377 15.81 -29.66 -5.34
CA LYS A 377 15.46 -30.78 -6.21
C LYS A 377 14.52 -30.29 -7.30
N GLU A 378 14.89 -30.51 -8.55
CA GLU A 378 14.01 -30.30 -9.69
C GLU A 378 12.90 -31.36 -9.73
N ILE A 379 11.78 -31.04 -10.37
CA ILE A 379 10.71 -32.00 -10.61
C ILE A 379 11.16 -32.93 -11.75
N PRO A 380 11.17 -34.26 -11.55
CA PRO A 380 11.66 -35.20 -12.56
C PRO A 380 10.95 -35.03 -13.90
N HIS A 381 11.74 -34.85 -14.95
CA HIS A 381 11.27 -34.77 -16.33
C HIS A 381 11.70 -35.99 -17.12
N THR A 382 10.73 -36.64 -17.75
CA THR A 382 10.98 -37.78 -18.64
C THR A 382 10.86 -37.33 -20.09
N LEU A 383 11.98 -37.35 -20.81
CA LEU A 383 12.05 -37.01 -22.23
C LEU A 383 11.38 -38.09 -23.10
N ILE A 384 10.44 -37.68 -23.94
CA ILE A 384 9.88 -38.50 -25.01
C ILE A 384 10.29 -37.90 -26.35
N SER A 385 11.30 -38.49 -26.99
CA SER A 385 11.89 -38.02 -28.25
C SER A 385 10.85 -37.46 -29.26
N THR A 386 10.93 -36.14 -29.48
CA THR A 386 10.23 -35.32 -30.49
C THR A 386 8.70 -35.29 -30.47
N ALA A 387 8.04 -35.72 -29.40
CA ALA A 387 6.58 -35.75 -29.34
C ALA A 387 6.04 -35.02 -28.11
N ASN A 388 5.25 -33.97 -28.34
CA ASN A 388 4.45 -33.31 -27.31
C ASN A 388 3.46 -34.31 -26.69
N VAL A 389 3.41 -34.38 -25.37
CA VAL A 389 2.47 -35.21 -24.60
C VAL A 389 1.23 -34.40 -24.24
N ASN A 390 0.07 -34.82 -24.75
CA ASN A 390 -1.19 -34.10 -24.54
C ASN A 390 -2.11 -34.78 -23.52
N SER A 391 -2.06 -36.11 -23.38
CA SER A 391 -3.00 -36.84 -22.53
C SER A 391 -2.41 -38.12 -21.95
N PHE A 392 -2.95 -38.56 -20.82
CA PHE A 392 -2.60 -39.80 -20.15
C PHE A 392 -3.83 -40.63 -19.83
N TYR A 393 -3.65 -41.93 -19.74
CA TYR A 393 -4.67 -42.86 -19.26
C TYR A 393 -4.03 -44.12 -18.67
N GLU A 394 -4.55 -44.60 -17.55
CA GLU A 394 -4.10 -45.85 -16.90
C GLU A 394 -5.22 -46.90 -16.95
N GLU A 395 -4.89 -48.10 -17.43
CA GLU A 395 -5.77 -49.25 -17.33
C GLU A 395 -5.69 -49.90 -15.93
N PRO A 396 -6.74 -50.63 -15.49
CA PRO A 396 -6.73 -51.33 -14.19
C PRO A 396 -5.60 -52.36 -14.01
N ASP A 397 -4.97 -52.82 -15.09
CA ASP A 397 -3.81 -53.72 -15.05
C ASP A 397 -2.45 -52.98 -15.01
N SER A 398 -2.48 -51.68 -14.66
CA SER A 398 -1.34 -50.76 -14.65
C SER A 398 -0.68 -50.54 -16.02
N THR A 399 -1.35 -50.90 -17.12
CA THR A 399 -0.93 -50.49 -18.47
C THR A 399 -1.13 -48.98 -18.60
N PHE A 400 -0.07 -48.27 -18.97
CA PHE A 400 -0.08 -46.82 -19.09
C PHE A 400 -0.11 -46.39 -20.56
N TRP A 401 -1.01 -45.47 -20.88
CA TRP A 401 -1.17 -44.89 -22.21
C TRP A 401 -0.81 -43.42 -22.19
N ILE A 402 0.00 -43.00 -23.16
CA ILE A 402 0.44 -41.61 -23.34
C ILE A 402 0.02 -41.19 -24.75
N GLY A 403 -0.85 -40.19 -24.84
CA GLY A 403 -1.26 -39.57 -26.09
C GLY A 403 -0.29 -38.46 -26.47
N THR A 404 0.23 -38.52 -27.69
CA THR A 404 1.21 -37.55 -28.20
C THR A 404 0.79 -36.94 -29.54
N ASN A 405 1.46 -35.87 -29.96
CA ASN A 405 1.29 -35.31 -31.31
C ASN A 405 1.68 -36.26 -32.45
N GLN A 406 2.38 -37.36 -32.16
CA GLN A 406 2.83 -38.35 -33.14
C GLN A 406 2.16 -39.73 -32.95
N GLY A 407 1.06 -39.82 -32.20
CA GLY A 407 0.33 -41.06 -31.96
C GLY A 407 0.20 -41.42 -30.49
N ALA A 408 -0.17 -42.65 -30.20
CA ALA A 408 -0.32 -43.17 -28.84
C ALA A 408 0.84 -44.09 -28.47
N ILE A 409 1.37 -43.92 -27.26
CA ILE A 409 2.38 -44.79 -26.66
C ILE A 409 1.69 -45.63 -25.60
N ARG A 410 1.93 -46.93 -25.61
CA ARG A 410 1.43 -47.87 -24.60
C ARG A 410 2.62 -48.50 -23.89
N ILE A 411 2.62 -48.43 -22.57
CA ILE A 411 3.65 -48.99 -21.70
C ILE A 411 3.00 -50.08 -20.85
N LYS A 412 3.47 -51.32 -21.03
CA LYS A 412 3.02 -52.48 -20.25
C LYS A 412 4.22 -53.28 -19.79
N ASN A 413 4.34 -53.53 -18.48
CA ASN A 413 5.50 -54.23 -17.88
C ASN A 413 6.85 -53.64 -18.33
N SER A 414 6.95 -52.30 -18.34
CA SER A 414 8.13 -51.55 -18.79
C SER A 414 8.48 -51.71 -20.29
N ILE A 415 7.62 -52.36 -21.08
CA ILE A 415 7.77 -52.46 -22.53
C ILE A 415 6.95 -51.34 -23.16
N GLU A 416 7.64 -50.42 -23.84
CA GLU A 416 7.04 -49.35 -24.62
C GLU A 416 6.70 -49.82 -26.04
N LYS A 417 5.47 -49.56 -26.49
CA LYS A 417 5.02 -49.78 -27.87
C LYS A 417 4.30 -48.55 -28.40
N ARG A 418 4.72 -48.08 -29.58
CA ARG A 418 4.17 -46.88 -30.24
C ARG A 418 3.17 -47.27 -31.32
N PHE A 419 2.06 -46.53 -31.39
CA PHE A 419 0.97 -46.75 -32.33
C PHE A 419 0.63 -45.44 -33.05
N LEU A 420 0.68 -45.48 -34.39
CA LEU A 420 0.15 -44.41 -35.23
C LEU A 420 -1.36 -44.59 -35.39
N ILE A 421 -2.11 -43.49 -35.35
CA ILE A 421 -3.57 -43.48 -35.59
C ILE A 421 -3.85 -43.75 -37.08
N ASP A 422 -3.09 -43.07 -37.95
CA ASP A 422 -3.07 -43.28 -39.39
C ASP A 422 -1.65 -43.68 -39.82
N SER A 423 -1.51 -44.89 -40.35
CA SER A 423 -0.25 -45.42 -40.85
C SER A 423 0.14 -44.82 -42.22
N ASN A 424 -0.72 -44.01 -42.85
CA ASN A 424 -0.43 -43.39 -44.14
C ASN A 424 0.51 -42.16 -43.97
N PRO A 425 1.73 -42.19 -44.54
CA PRO A 425 2.70 -41.10 -44.38
C PRO A 425 2.23 -39.74 -44.92
N THR A 426 1.31 -39.73 -45.89
CA THR A 426 0.77 -38.48 -46.47
C THR A 426 -0.23 -37.78 -45.55
N ASN A 427 -0.69 -38.45 -44.49
CA ASN A 427 -1.66 -37.95 -43.53
C ASN A 427 -1.08 -37.87 -42.11
N ALA A 428 0.21 -37.55 -42.00
CA ALA A 428 0.94 -37.48 -40.72
C ALA A 428 0.25 -36.57 -39.68
N ASN A 429 -0.44 -35.52 -40.15
CA ASN A 429 -1.20 -34.60 -39.31
C ASN A 429 -2.39 -35.24 -38.59
N ALA A 430 -2.82 -36.46 -38.95
CA ALA A 430 -3.94 -37.18 -38.33
C ALA A 430 -3.56 -37.94 -37.03
N ASN A 431 -2.27 -37.95 -36.67
CA ASN A 431 -1.74 -38.74 -35.57
C ASN A 431 -1.75 -38.02 -34.20
N GLY A 432 -2.12 -36.74 -34.14
CA GLY A 432 -2.11 -36.00 -32.90
C GLY A 432 -3.22 -36.45 -31.97
N VAL A 433 -2.87 -37.10 -30.86
CA VAL A 433 -3.82 -37.61 -29.87
C VAL A 433 -4.08 -36.53 -28.81
N TYR A 434 -5.34 -36.11 -28.65
CA TYR A 434 -5.75 -35.10 -27.68
C TYR A 434 -6.35 -35.70 -26.41
N SER A 435 -7.07 -36.81 -26.52
CA SER A 435 -7.75 -37.43 -25.37
C SER A 435 -7.79 -38.94 -25.50
N ILE A 436 -7.58 -39.64 -24.38
CA ILE A 436 -7.74 -41.09 -24.24
C ILE A 436 -8.71 -41.33 -23.09
N ARG A 437 -9.80 -42.06 -23.34
CA ARG A 437 -10.85 -42.35 -22.36
C ARG A 437 -11.37 -43.77 -22.52
N VAL A 438 -11.89 -44.33 -21.44
CA VAL A 438 -12.55 -45.63 -21.45
C VAL A 438 -14.04 -45.45 -21.26
N ASP A 439 -14.85 -46.20 -22.00
CA ASP A 439 -16.29 -46.26 -21.77
C ASP A 439 -16.64 -47.27 -20.66
N ARG A 440 -17.89 -47.27 -20.20
CA ARG A 440 -18.39 -48.22 -19.19
C ARG A 440 -18.30 -49.69 -19.62
N GLN A 441 -18.07 -49.96 -20.91
CA GLN A 441 -17.89 -51.31 -21.46
C GLN A 441 -16.42 -51.73 -21.53
N GLY A 442 -15.48 -50.88 -21.08
CA GLY A 442 -14.04 -51.16 -21.09
C GLY A 442 -13.36 -50.92 -22.44
N LYS A 443 -14.05 -50.30 -23.41
CA LYS A 443 -13.47 -49.93 -24.71
C LYS A 443 -12.72 -48.62 -24.60
N ILE A 444 -11.54 -48.58 -25.21
CA ILE A 444 -10.67 -47.39 -25.20
C ILE A 444 -10.96 -46.57 -26.44
N TRP A 445 -11.31 -45.31 -26.22
CA TRP A 445 -11.62 -44.32 -27.24
C TRP A 445 -10.54 -43.23 -27.23
N ILE A 446 -10.06 -42.89 -28.41
CA ILE A 446 -8.98 -41.93 -28.63
C ILE A 446 -9.51 -40.82 -29.55
N GLY A 447 -9.58 -39.60 -29.01
CA GLY A 447 -9.78 -38.40 -29.81
C GLY A 447 -8.44 -37.96 -30.41
N SER A 448 -8.41 -37.79 -31.73
CA SER A 448 -7.21 -37.30 -32.42
C SER A 448 -7.56 -36.21 -33.43
N THR A 449 -6.53 -35.61 -34.04
CA THR A 449 -6.66 -34.78 -35.25
C THR A 449 -7.20 -35.54 -36.46
N GLY A 450 -7.14 -36.87 -36.40
CA GLY A 450 -7.56 -37.81 -37.43
C GLY A 450 -8.96 -38.41 -37.24
N GLY A 451 -9.79 -37.84 -36.36
CA GLY A 451 -11.13 -38.30 -36.03
C GLY A 451 -11.25 -38.93 -34.64
N LEU A 452 -12.38 -39.59 -34.40
CA LEU A 452 -12.59 -40.42 -33.22
C LEU A 452 -12.13 -41.84 -33.54
N ASN A 453 -11.37 -42.45 -32.63
CA ASN A 453 -10.74 -43.75 -32.86
C ASN A 453 -11.09 -44.72 -31.72
N LEU A 454 -11.59 -45.90 -32.07
CA LEU A 454 -11.84 -46.98 -31.13
C LEU A 454 -10.69 -47.98 -31.19
N TRP A 455 -10.07 -48.27 -30.05
CA TRP A 455 -9.01 -49.27 -29.95
C TRP A 455 -9.57 -50.69 -29.99
N ASP A 456 -9.19 -51.44 -31.02
CA ASP A 456 -9.44 -52.87 -31.10
C ASP A 456 -8.31 -53.63 -30.40
N ARG A 457 -8.56 -54.03 -29.15
CA ARG A 457 -7.63 -54.82 -28.32
C ARG A 457 -7.18 -56.12 -28.99
N LYS A 458 -8.01 -56.74 -29.84
CA LYS A 458 -7.73 -58.05 -30.44
C LYS A 458 -6.76 -57.95 -31.60
N ASN A 459 -6.95 -56.94 -32.45
CA ASN A 459 -6.15 -56.75 -33.66
C ASN A 459 -5.05 -55.68 -33.50
N GLU A 460 -5.01 -55.00 -32.36
CA GLU A 460 -4.10 -53.89 -32.06
C GLU A 460 -4.14 -52.79 -33.14
N LYS A 461 -5.35 -52.44 -33.57
CA LYS A 461 -5.62 -51.42 -34.60
C LYS A 461 -6.71 -50.45 -34.13
N PHE A 462 -6.77 -49.30 -34.79
CA PHE A 462 -7.81 -48.30 -34.57
C PHE A 462 -8.93 -48.43 -35.59
N ILE A 463 -10.17 -48.46 -35.10
CA ILE A 463 -11.38 -48.29 -35.91
C ILE A 463 -11.70 -46.79 -35.92
N ARG A 464 -11.70 -46.17 -37.09
CA ARG A 464 -11.73 -44.71 -37.25
C ARG A 464 -13.11 -44.20 -37.66
N TYR A 465 -13.55 -43.12 -37.03
CA TYR A 465 -14.74 -42.35 -37.37
C TYR A 465 -14.29 -40.94 -37.78
N ILE A 466 -14.41 -40.63 -39.08
CA ILE A 466 -13.94 -39.38 -39.68
C ILE A 466 -15.12 -38.54 -40.17
N ASN A 467 -14.95 -37.22 -40.15
CA ASN A 467 -15.85 -36.27 -40.78
C ASN A 467 -15.89 -36.51 -42.29
N GLU A 468 -17.12 -36.65 -42.80
CA GLU A 468 -17.42 -36.73 -44.21
C GLU A 468 -18.28 -35.50 -44.55
N PRO A 469 -17.77 -34.52 -45.33
CA PRO A 469 -18.44 -33.22 -45.53
C PRO A 469 -19.89 -33.29 -46.03
N ASN A 470 -20.26 -34.39 -46.70
CA ASN A 470 -21.59 -34.61 -47.28
C ASN A 470 -22.49 -35.53 -46.43
N ASN A 471 -22.02 -35.98 -45.26
CA ASN A 471 -22.74 -36.92 -44.40
C ASN A 471 -23.01 -36.27 -43.03
N SER A 472 -24.25 -35.83 -42.82
CA SER A 472 -24.70 -35.23 -41.56
C SER A 472 -24.72 -36.20 -40.38
N SER A 473 -24.58 -37.51 -40.64
CA SER A 473 -24.44 -38.54 -39.60
C SER A 473 -22.97 -38.86 -39.27
N SER A 474 -22.00 -38.14 -39.82
CA SER A 474 -20.58 -38.23 -39.46
C SER A 474 -20.21 -37.17 -38.39
N PRO A 475 -19.06 -37.29 -37.68
CA PRO A 475 -18.62 -36.28 -36.73
C PRO A 475 -18.52 -34.89 -37.38
N SER A 476 -18.84 -33.81 -36.67
CA SER A 476 -18.83 -32.46 -37.24
C SER A 476 -17.44 -31.92 -37.61
N ASN A 477 -16.36 -32.51 -37.08
CA ASN A 477 -14.97 -32.21 -37.44
C ASN A 477 -14.06 -33.44 -37.14
N ASN A 478 -12.90 -33.52 -37.81
CA ASN A 478 -11.89 -34.54 -37.55
C ASN A 478 -11.04 -34.25 -36.29
N ASN A 479 -10.90 -32.99 -35.88
CA ASN A 479 -10.21 -32.65 -34.64
C ASN A 479 -11.12 -32.93 -33.45
N VAL A 480 -10.99 -34.12 -32.90
CA VAL A 480 -11.70 -34.58 -31.70
C VAL A 480 -10.85 -34.31 -30.48
N THR A 481 -11.28 -33.37 -29.64
CA THR A 481 -10.53 -32.87 -28.48
C THR A 481 -10.78 -33.68 -27.23
N CYS A 482 -12.03 -34.09 -27.00
CA CYS A 482 -12.45 -34.81 -25.79
C CYS A 482 -13.58 -35.79 -26.11
N VAL A 483 -13.72 -36.80 -25.24
CA VAL A 483 -14.73 -37.85 -25.35
C VAL A 483 -15.26 -38.13 -23.95
N PHE A 484 -16.58 -38.24 -23.80
CA PHE A 484 -17.21 -38.38 -22.49
C PHE A 484 -18.47 -39.25 -22.55
N GLU A 485 -18.65 -40.16 -21.59
CA GLU A 485 -19.90 -40.92 -21.41
C GLU A 485 -20.64 -40.40 -20.18
N ASP A 486 -21.88 -39.93 -20.37
CA ASP A 486 -22.69 -39.41 -19.27
C ASP A 486 -23.37 -40.52 -18.44
N LYS A 487 -23.99 -40.13 -17.32
CA LYS A 487 -24.68 -41.03 -16.40
C LYS A 487 -25.79 -41.84 -17.07
N ASP A 488 -26.45 -41.24 -18.05
CA ASP A 488 -27.56 -41.81 -18.83
C ASP A 488 -27.07 -42.77 -19.95
N GLY A 489 -25.75 -42.86 -20.16
CA GLY A 489 -25.13 -43.75 -21.16
C GLY A 489 -25.04 -43.15 -22.56
N ASN A 490 -25.27 -41.84 -22.71
CA ASN A 490 -25.03 -41.11 -23.94
C ASN A 490 -23.53 -40.90 -24.13
N PHE A 491 -23.07 -41.03 -25.38
CA PHE A 491 -21.66 -40.90 -25.73
C PHE A 491 -21.40 -39.58 -26.45
N TRP A 492 -20.77 -38.65 -25.75
CA TRP A 492 -20.50 -37.30 -26.20
C TRP A 492 -19.08 -37.17 -26.73
N VAL A 493 -18.94 -36.42 -27.82
CA VAL A 493 -17.68 -36.21 -28.54
C VAL A 493 -17.51 -34.72 -28.80
N GLY A 494 -16.54 -34.11 -28.14
CA GLY A 494 -16.17 -32.72 -28.35
C GLY A 494 -15.26 -32.57 -29.56
N THR A 495 -15.53 -31.58 -30.40
CA THR A 495 -14.75 -31.31 -31.61
C THR A 495 -14.45 -29.82 -31.77
N PHE A 496 -13.59 -29.47 -32.72
CA PHE A 496 -13.38 -28.07 -33.11
C PHE A 496 -14.64 -27.39 -33.68
N ARG A 497 -15.67 -28.16 -34.07
CA ARG A 497 -16.94 -27.63 -34.58
C ARG A 497 -18.12 -28.18 -33.78
N GLY A 498 -18.14 -27.90 -32.49
CA GLY A 498 -19.26 -28.16 -31.61
C GLY A 498 -19.28 -29.55 -30.95
N LEU A 499 -20.37 -29.79 -30.24
CA LEU A 499 -20.60 -30.99 -29.43
C LEU A 499 -21.35 -32.04 -30.25
N ASN A 500 -20.84 -33.27 -30.29
CA ASN A 500 -21.48 -34.38 -31.01
C ASN A 500 -22.01 -35.41 -30.01
N LEU A 501 -23.16 -35.99 -30.34
CA LEU A 501 -23.74 -37.16 -29.69
C LEU A 501 -23.64 -38.35 -30.64
N MET A 502 -22.97 -39.42 -30.21
CA MET A 502 -22.78 -40.63 -31.00
C MET A 502 -23.72 -41.73 -30.53
N ASP A 503 -24.48 -42.31 -31.44
CA ASP A 503 -25.11 -43.61 -31.23
C ASP A 503 -24.06 -44.71 -31.44
N ARG A 504 -23.60 -45.30 -30.33
CA ARG A 504 -22.58 -46.35 -30.32
C ARG A 504 -22.99 -47.63 -31.08
N LYS A 505 -24.28 -47.90 -31.28
CA LYS A 505 -24.76 -49.09 -32.01
C LYS A 505 -24.69 -48.90 -33.50
N THR A 506 -25.09 -47.72 -33.97
CA THR A 506 -25.18 -47.41 -35.41
C THR A 506 -23.95 -46.68 -35.94
N GLY A 507 -23.13 -46.09 -35.07
CA GLY A 507 -21.98 -45.26 -35.43
C GLY A 507 -22.35 -43.89 -35.99
N LYS A 508 -23.62 -43.48 -35.87
CA LYS A 508 -24.13 -42.19 -36.37
C LYS A 508 -23.96 -41.08 -35.34
N PHE A 509 -23.73 -39.87 -35.82
CA PHE A 509 -23.51 -38.66 -35.02
C PHE A 509 -24.66 -37.67 -35.18
N THR A 510 -24.97 -36.95 -34.12
CA THR A 510 -25.84 -35.76 -34.10
C THR A 510 -25.07 -34.62 -33.44
N TYR A 511 -24.85 -33.51 -34.13
CA TYR A 511 -24.07 -32.39 -33.60
C TYR A 511 -24.90 -31.18 -33.19
N TYR A 512 -24.42 -30.47 -32.18
CA TYR A 512 -25.02 -29.29 -31.57
C TYR A 512 -23.99 -28.17 -31.55
N PHE A 513 -24.40 -26.98 -31.98
CA PHE A 513 -23.58 -25.77 -31.94
C PHE A 513 -23.96 -24.92 -30.73
N LYS A 514 -22.94 -24.43 -30.02
CA LYS A 514 -23.12 -23.56 -28.86
C LYS A 514 -23.59 -22.16 -29.26
N ASN A 515 -23.08 -21.66 -30.39
CA ASN A 515 -23.63 -20.50 -31.08
C ASN A 515 -24.15 -20.89 -32.47
N PRO A 516 -25.48 -21.02 -32.66
CA PRO A 516 -26.08 -21.40 -33.94
C PRO A 516 -25.80 -20.39 -35.07
N ALA A 517 -25.51 -19.12 -34.74
CA ALA A 517 -25.25 -18.06 -35.71
C ALA A 517 -23.79 -18.03 -36.20
N ASN A 518 -22.87 -18.73 -35.52
CA ASN A 518 -21.45 -18.72 -35.85
C ASN A 518 -21.03 -20.06 -36.47
N THR A 519 -21.17 -20.15 -37.80
CA THR A 519 -20.83 -21.35 -38.60
C THR A 519 -19.42 -21.29 -39.21
N GLU A 520 -18.67 -20.22 -38.94
CA GLU A 520 -17.30 -19.99 -39.43
C GLU A 520 -16.34 -21.12 -39.01
N PRO A 521 -15.28 -21.41 -39.79
CA PRO A 521 -14.31 -22.46 -39.46
C PRO A 521 -13.53 -22.24 -38.16
N TYR A 522 -13.47 -20.99 -37.66
CA TYR A 522 -12.66 -20.57 -36.51
C TYR A 522 -13.47 -19.90 -35.37
N GLY A 523 -14.80 -20.06 -35.32
CA GLY A 523 -15.65 -19.36 -34.35
C GLY A 523 -16.12 -20.21 -33.16
N ALA A 524 -16.01 -19.69 -31.93
CA ALA A 524 -16.74 -19.92 -30.65
C ALA A 524 -17.31 -21.33 -30.27
N ASN A 525 -16.99 -22.39 -31.01
CA ASN A 525 -17.55 -23.74 -30.88
C ASN A 525 -16.46 -24.82 -30.72
N ILE A 526 -15.20 -24.44 -30.46
CA ILE A 526 -14.10 -25.37 -30.21
C ILE A 526 -14.26 -25.95 -28.81
N ILE A 527 -14.82 -27.15 -28.70
CA ILE A 527 -15.01 -27.80 -27.40
C ILE A 527 -13.65 -28.25 -26.87
N THR A 528 -13.32 -27.94 -25.62
CA THR A 528 -12.04 -28.32 -25.01
C THR A 528 -12.19 -29.51 -24.08
N ASP A 529 -13.25 -29.52 -23.26
CA ASP A 529 -13.51 -30.55 -22.27
C ASP A 529 -15.01 -30.72 -22.02
N LEU A 530 -15.38 -31.89 -21.48
CA LEU A 530 -16.75 -32.27 -21.17
C LEU A 530 -16.80 -32.89 -19.79
N PHE A 531 -17.72 -32.39 -18.96
CA PHE A 531 -17.84 -32.83 -17.57
C PHE A 531 -19.30 -32.91 -17.16
N GLU A 532 -19.68 -33.91 -16.38
CA GLU A 532 -21.02 -33.99 -15.77
C GLU A 532 -20.90 -33.88 -14.25
N ASP A 533 -21.58 -32.89 -13.68
CA ASP A 533 -21.55 -32.68 -12.23
C ASP A 533 -22.37 -33.72 -11.44
N LYS A 534 -22.25 -33.66 -10.11
CA LYS A 534 -23.02 -34.53 -9.19
C LYS A 534 -24.54 -34.40 -9.42
N ASP A 535 -25.03 -33.23 -9.80
CA ASP A 535 -26.44 -32.94 -10.07
C ASP A 535 -26.92 -33.38 -11.47
N GLY A 536 -26.01 -33.90 -12.32
CA GLY A 536 -26.33 -34.41 -13.65
C GLY A 536 -26.35 -33.35 -14.75
N LYS A 537 -25.86 -32.13 -14.49
CA LYS A 537 -25.70 -31.10 -15.52
C LYS A 537 -24.46 -31.41 -16.36
N LEU A 538 -24.63 -31.38 -17.68
CA LEU A 538 -23.52 -31.51 -18.63
C LEU A 538 -22.88 -30.15 -18.87
N TRP A 539 -21.67 -29.98 -18.38
CA TRP A 539 -20.81 -28.83 -18.57
C TRP A 539 -19.92 -29.01 -19.81
N VAL A 540 -19.82 -27.94 -20.59
CA VAL A 540 -19.15 -27.91 -21.89
C VAL A 540 -18.26 -26.67 -21.94
N SER A 541 -16.94 -26.85 -21.93
CA SER A 541 -15.98 -25.76 -22.10
C SER A 541 -15.63 -25.55 -23.56
N ALA A 542 -15.27 -24.31 -23.91
CA ALA A 542 -14.80 -23.96 -25.23
C ALA A 542 -13.61 -22.99 -25.23
N TRP A 543 -12.76 -23.10 -26.25
CA TRP A 543 -11.63 -22.20 -26.53
C TRP A 543 -12.11 -20.90 -27.23
N ASP A 544 -11.21 -19.92 -27.35
CA ASP A 544 -11.30 -18.74 -28.23
C ASP A 544 -12.56 -17.89 -28.02
N THR A 545 -12.83 -17.50 -26.77
CA THR A 545 -14.01 -16.72 -26.30
C THR A 545 -15.30 -17.51 -26.05
N GLY A 546 -15.29 -18.83 -26.30
CA GLY A 546 -16.46 -19.68 -26.07
C GLY A 546 -16.91 -19.75 -24.62
N GLY A 547 -16.03 -19.59 -23.62
CA GLY A 547 -16.38 -19.72 -22.21
C GLY A 547 -16.84 -21.14 -21.84
N ILE A 548 -17.59 -21.26 -20.75
CA ILE A 548 -18.17 -22.52 -20.28
C ILE A 548 -19.69 -22.49 -20.37
N SER A 549 -20.33 -23.62 -20.65
CA SER A 549 -21.80 -23.70 -20.74
C SER A 549 -22.36 -24.93 -20.09
N VAL A 550 -23.59 -24.81 -19.59
CA VAL A 550 -24.43 -25.96 -19.25
C VAL A 550 -25.31 -26.30 -20.45
N PHE A 551 -25.24 -27.55 -20.92
CA PHE A 551 -26.10 -28.07 -21.97
C PHE A 551 -27.37 -28.67 -21.37
N ASN A 552 -28.53 -28.15 -21.75
CA ASN A 552 -29.81 -28.70 -21.35
C ASN A 552 -30.20 -29.83 -22.31
N ARG A 553 -30.28 -31.07 -21.79
CA ARG A 553 -30.57 -32.28 -22.56
C ARG A 553 -32.01 -32.31 -23.11
N GLU A 554 -32.97 -31.62 -22.50
CA GLU A 554 -34.38 -31.66 -22.90
C GLU A 554 -34.64 -30.75 -24.10
N ASN A 555 -34.27 -29.48 -23.97
CA ASN A 555 -34.54 -28.46 -25.00
C ASN A 555 -33.36 -28.23 -25.96
N LYS A 556 -32.22 -28.91 -25.75
CA LYS A 556 -31.02 -28.86 -26.59
C LYS A 556 -30.39 -27.46 -26.70
N THR A 557 -30.49 -26.66 -25.64
CA THR A 557 -29.92 -25.30 -25.57
C THR A 557 -28.73 -25.20 -24.62
N PHE A 558 -27.93 -24.15 -24.78
CA PHE A 558 -26.77 -23.84 -23.93
C PHE A 558 -27.03 -22.61 -23.07
N LYS A 559 -26.71 -22.70 -21.78
CA LYS A 559 -26.59 -21.55 -20.89
C LYS A 559 -25.11 -21.24 -20.68
N ASN A 560 -24.66 -20.05 -21.08
CA ASN A 560 -23.25 -19.69 -21.16
C ASN A 560 -22.78 -18.87 -19.94
N TYR A 561 -21.52 -19.07 -19.56
CA TYR A 561 -20.77 -18.34 -18.53
C TYR A 561 -19.36 -18.02 -19.06
N LEU A 562 -18.69 -17.02 -18.48
CA LEU A 562 -17.33 -16.61 -18.85
C LEU A 562 -17.17 -16.35 -20.37
N ILE A 563 -18.19 -15.72 -20.99
CA ILE A 563 -18.13 -15.35 -22.41
C ILE A 563 -16.96 -14.38 -22.63
N GLY A 564 -16.10 -14.65 -23.60
CA GLY A 564 -14.87 -13.87 -23.83
C GLY A 564 -13.60 -14.55 -23.31
N THR A 565 -13.72 -15.48 -22.37
CA THR A 565 -12.57 -16.24 -21.82
C THR A 565 -12.50 -17.63 -22.46
N GLY A 566 -11.31 -18.07 -22.87
CA GLY A 566 -11.10 -19.45 -23.34
C GLY A 566 -10.94 -20.39 -22.16
N ILE A 567 -11.75 -21.44 -22.06
CA ILE A 567 -11.67 -22.43 -20.98
C ILE A 567 -10.99 -23.68 -21.49
N MET A 568 -9.91 -24.10 -20.84
CA MET A 568 -9.05 -25.22 -21.25
C MET A 568 -9.36 -26.52 -20.54
N SER A 569 -9.75 -26.44 -19.26
CA SER A 569 -10.03 -27.61 -18.44
C SER A 569 -11.17 -27.36 -17.47
N ILE A 570 -11.94 -28.40 -17.16
CA ILE A 570 -12.98 -28.38 -16.13
C ILE A 570 -12.70 -29.51 -15.14
N TYR A 571 -12.80 -29.21 -13.85
CA TYR A 571 -12.60 -30.21 -12.81
C TYR A 571 -13.55 -29.96 -11.64
N GLN A 572 -14.18 -31.01 -11.12
CA GLN A 572 -14.93 -30.92 -9.87
C GLN A 572 -14.11 -31.58 -8.77
N ASP A 573 -13.82 -30.82 -7.71
CA ASP A 573 -13.09 -31.35 -6.57
C ASP A 573 -13.94 -32.29 -5.72
N THR A 574 -13.27 -32.98 -4.79
CA THR A 574 -13.90 -33.96 -3.90
C THR A 574 -15.04 -33.34 -3.07
N ASP A 575 -14.88 -32.07 -2.69
CA ASP A 575 -15.87 -31.30 -1.92
C ASP A 575 -17.07 -30.83 -2.78
N GLY A 576 -17.03 -31.06 -4.11
CA GLY A 576 -18.12 -30.80 -5.04
C GLY A 576 -18.07 -29.42 -5.70
N VAL A 577 -17.00 -28.65 -5.48
CA VAL A 577 -16.81 -27.35 -6.10
C VAL A 577 -16.31 -27.54 -7.53
N LEU A 578 -16.96 -26.85 -8.47
CA LEU A 578 -16.57 -26.88 -9.88
C LEU A 578 -15.52 -25.80 -10.16
N TRP A 579 -14.43 -26.21 -10.78
CA TRP A 579 -13.28 -25.38 -11.16
C TRP A 579 -13.15 -25.35 -12.68
N ALA A 580 -12.83 -24.17 -13.21
CA ALA A 580 -12.59 -23.96 -14.63
C ALA A 580 -11.25 -23.26 -14.84
N GLY A 581 -10.33 -23.91 -15.54
CA GLY A 581 -9.04 -23.35 -15.93
C GLY A 581 -9.20 -22.56 -17.23
N GLY A 582 -8.93 -21.26 -17.18
CA GLY A 582 -9.07 -20.34 -18.32
C GLY A 582 -7.74 -19.77 -18.80
N SER A 583 -7.78 -19.16 -19.99
CA SER A 583 -6.66 -18.46 -20.62
C SER A 583 -6.14 -17.26 -19.81
N ASP A 584 -6.93 -16.76 -18.86
CA ASP A 584 -6.63 -15.59 -18.03
C ASP A 584 -6.65 -15.89 -16.51
N GLY A 585 -6.81 -17.16 -16.13
CA GLY A 585 -6.76 -17.57 -14.72
C GLY A 585 -7.61 -18.78 -14.37
N LEU A 586 -7.67 -19.08 -13.08
CA LEU A 586 -8.52 -20.11 -12.50
C LEU A 586 -9.84 -19.50 -12.01
N TYR A 587 -10.94 -20.21 -12.24
CA TYR A 587 -12.29 -19.81 -11.81
C TYR A 587 -12.94 -20.89 -10.96
N ARG A 588 -13.69 -20.45 -9.95
CA ARG A 588 -14.51 -21.29 -9.08
C ARG A 588 -15.99 -20.99 -9.33
N TYR A 589 -16.81 -22.01 -9.52
CA TYR A 589 -18.26 -21.85 -9.60
C TYR A 589 -18.85 -21.61 -8.20
N ASP A 590 -19.63 -20.55 -8.08
CA ASP A 590 -20.43 -20.25 -6.89
C ASP A 590 -21.90 -20.54 -7.18
N ALA A 591 -22.42 -21.62 -6.57
CA ALA A 591 -23.80 -22.05 -6.75
C ALA A 591 -24.82 -21.09 -6.13
N GLY A 592 -24.43 -20.24 -5.17
CA GLY A 592 -25.33 -19.31 -4.49
C GLY A 592 -25.71 -18.11 -5.36
N ILE A 593 -24.78 -17.66 -6.21
CA ILE A 593 -25.02 -16.58 -7.19
C ILE A 593 -25.09 -17.08 -8.64
N ASP A 594 -24.92 -18.39 -8.85
CA ASP A 594 -24.95 -19.05 -10.17
C ASP A 594 -23.99 -18.41 -11.18
N ASN A 595 -22.74 -18.21 -10.75
CA ASN A 595 -21.70 -17.59 -11.57
C ASN A 595 -20.30 -18.12 -11.24
N PHE A 596 -19.35 -17.90 -12.15
CA PHE A 596 -17.92 -18.19 -11.91
C PHE A 596 -17.21 -16.95 -11.36
N LEU A 597 -16.46 -17.15 -10.29
CA LEU A 597 -15.63 -16.13 -9.66
C LEU A 597 -14.16 -16.47 -9.89
N ARG A 598 -13.34 -15.48 -10.24
CA ARG A 598 -11.89 -15.66 -10.39
C ARG A 598 -11.29 -16.01 -9.04
N TYR A 599 -10.46 -17.05 -9.01
CA TYR A 599 -9.80 -17.49 -7.79
C TYR A 599 -8.61 -16.59 -7.47
N THR A 600 -8.57 -16.08 -6.25
CA THR A 600 -7.45 -15.35 -5.67
C THR A 600 -7.22 -15.85 -4.26
N ASP A 601 -5.98 -15.81 -3.80
CA ASP A 601 -5.62 -16.21 -2.45
C ASP A 601 -4.41 -15.43 -1.93
N SER A 602 -3.88 -15.76 -0.74
CA SER A 602 -2.71 -15.04 -0.22
C SER A 602 -1.43 -15.32 -1.01
N GLY A 603 -1.30 -16.48 -1.65
CA GLY A 603 -0.13 -16.82 -2.48
C GLY A 603 -0.20 -16.25 -3.90
N SER A 604 -1.41 -15.96 -4.38
CA SER A 604 -1.66 -15.31 -5.67
C SER A 604 -2.74 -14.23 -5.53
N PRO A 605 -2.41 -13.05 -4.95
CA PRO A 605 -3.37 -11.97 -4.74
C PRO A 605 -3.93 -11.39 -6.04
N SER A 606 -3.15 -11.42 -7.12
CA SER A 606 -3.55 -11.03 -8.47
C SER A 606 -4.33 -12.12 -9.23
N GLY A 607 -4.49 -13.31 -8.63
CA GLY A 607 -4.99 -14.51 -9.27
C GLY A 607 -3.91 -15.22 -10.09
N LEU A 608 -4.10 -16.53 -10.26
CA LEU A 608 -3.22 -17.36 -11.09
C LEU A 608 -3.31 -16.92 -12.56
N THR A 609 -2.21 -17.15 -13.29
CA THR A 609 -2.15 -16.95 -14.74
C THR A 609 -2.93 -18.04 -15.48
N GLU A 610 -2.80 -18.07 -16.80
CA GLU A 610 -3.36 -19.10 -17.67
C GLU A 610 -3.26 -20.50 -17.04
N THR A 611 -4.40 -21.16 -16.87
CA THR A 611 -4.50 -22.47 -16.22
C THR A 611 -4.90 -23.53 -17.25
N THR A 612 -3.96 -24.41 -17.58
CA THR A 612 -4.05 -25.36 -18.69
C THR A 612 -4.68 -26.69 -18.31
N SER A 613 -4.53 -27.12 -17.06
CA SER A 613 -5.06 -28.39 -16.55
C SER A 613 -5.24 -28.35 -15.03
N ILE A 614 -6.11 -29.22 -14.50
CA ILE A 614 -6.46 -29.29 -13.08
C ILE A 614 -6.56 -30.76 -12.67
N VAL A 615 -5.95 -31.13 -11.55
CA VAL A 615 -6.02 -32.47 -10.96
C VAL A 615 -5.96 -32.39 -9.44
N GLU A 616 -6.65 -33.28 -8.72
CA GLU A 616 -6.63 -33.33 -7.25
C GLU A 616 -5.84 -34.53 -6.72
N ASP A 617 -4.92 -34.28 -5.78
CA ASP A 617 -4.17 -35.33 -5.09
C ASP A 617 -4.99 -36.05 -4.00
N ASP A 618 -4.41 -37.06 -3.35
CA ASP A 618 -5.10 -37.83 -2.31
C ASP A 618 -5.25 -37.07 -0.98
N GLN A 619 -4.53 -35.96 -0.81
CA GLN A 619 -4.64 -35.03 0.32
C GLN A 619 -5.63 -33.88 0.04
N LYS A 620 -6.36 -33.94 -1.07
CA LYS A 620 -7.27 -32.90 -1.57
C LYS A 620 -6.58 -31.59 -1.99
N ASN A 621 -5.28 -31.55 -2.24
CA ASN A 621 -4.67 -30.37 -2.86
C ASN A 621 -4.96 -30.39 -4.36
N LEU A 622 -5.25 -29.22 -4.94
CA LEU A 622 -5.36 -29.08 -6.39
C LEU A 622 -3.99 -28.78 -6.98
N TRP A 623 -3.66 -29.49 -8.05
CA TRP A 623 -2.47 -29.27 -8.85
C TRP A 623 -2.89 -28.80 -10.23
N LEU A 624 -2.24 -27.74 -10.68
CA LEU A 624 -2.63 -26.97 -11.85
C LEU A 624 -1.44 -26.86 -12.79
N GLY A 625 -1.65 -27.09 -14.08
CA GLY A 625 -0.72 -26.63 -15.09
C GLY A 625 -0.95 -25.15 -15.33
N THR A 626 0.08 -24.31 -15.24
CA THR A 626 -0.01 -22.88 -15.51
C THR A 626 1.05 -22.43 -16.52
N SER A 627 0.90 -21.24 -17.10
CA SER A 627 1.95 -20.69 -17.98
C SER A 627 3.29 -20.43 -17.26
N SER A 628 3.24 -20.24 -15.94
CA SER A 628 4.41 -20.03 -15.08
C SER A 628 4.99 -21.32 -14.46
N GLY A 629 4.42 -22.48 -14.79
CA GLY A 629 4.83 -23.78 -14.25
C GLY A 629 3.68 -24.56 -13.62
N ILE A 630 3.96 -25.45 -12.67
CA ILE A 630 2.94 -26.25 -11.98
C ILE A 630 2.54 -25.52 -10.70
N ALA A 631 1.26 -25.24 -10.46
CA ALA A 631 0.79 -24.61 -9.23
C ALA A 631 0.06 -25.61 -8.32
N LYS A 632 0.29 -25.54 -7.02
CA LYS A 632 -0.45 -26.27 -5.99
C LYS A 632 -1.36 -25.29 -5.25
N ILE A 633 -2.63 -25.63 -5.08
CA ILE A 633 -3.56 -25.01 -4.14
C ILE A 633 -3.81 -25.98 -3.00
N ASN A 634 -3.67 -25.52 -1.76
CA ASN A 634 -3.86 -26.38 -0.61
C ASN A 634 -5.31 -26.88 -0.44
N ALA A 635 -5.48 -27.89 0.43
CA ALA A 635 -6.79 -28.49 0.72
C ALA A 635 -7.84 -27.45 1.19
N GLN A 636 -7.42 -26.39 1.87
CA GLN A 636 -8.29 -25.33 2.38
C GLN A 636 -8.67 -24.27 1.32
N ARG A 637 -8.08 -24.33 0.12
CA ARG A 637 -8.30 -23.37 -0.98
C ARG A 637 -8.02 -21.92 -0.59
N ASN A 638 -7.02 -21.71 0.27
CA ASN A 638 -6.67 -20.38 0.79
C ASN A 638 -5.21 -19.99 0.52
N GLU A 639 -4.42 -20.89 -0.08
CA GLU A 639 -3.02 -20.66 -0.38
C GLU A 639 -2.60 -21.42 -1.65
N SER A 640 -1.84 -20.75 -2.50
CA SER A 640 -1.24 -21.30 -3.70
C SER A 640 0.28 -21.17 -3.72
N THR A 641 0.95 -22.18 -4.27
CA THR A 641 2.40 -22.27 -4.44
C THR A 641 2.70 -22.61 -5.90
N VAL A 642 3.60 -21.87 -6.56
CA VAL A 642 3.94 -22.10 -7.98
C VAL A 642 5.35 -22.66 -8.11
N PHE A 643 5.45 -23.83 -8.73
CA PHE A 643 6.67 -24.53 -9.11
C PHE A 643 7.02 -24.20 -10.56
N GLY A 644 7.87 -23.19 -10.76
CA GLY A 644 8.28 -22.72 -12.10
C GLY A 644 9.68 -23.16 -12.51
N LYS A 645 10.39 -22.27 -13.21
CA LYS A 645 11.75 -22.50 -13.74
C LYS A 645 12.75 -23.04 -12.73
N ASN A 646 12.67 -22.62 -11.47
CA ASN A 646 13.56 -23.11 -10.42
C ASN A 646 13.44 -24.62 -10.20
N PHE A 647 12.31 -25.24 -10.51
CA PHE A 647 12.12 -26.68 -10.37
C PHE A 647 12.35 -27.45 -11.69
N GLY A 648 13.08 -26.85 -12.65
CA GLY A 648 13.34 -27.45 -13.96
C GLY A 648 12.17 -27.35 -14.94
N ILE A 649 11.10 -26.62 -14.60
CA ILE A 649 9.91 -26.50 -15.46
C ILE A 649 10.05 -25.28 -16.37
N ASN A 650 10.05 -25.49 -17.68
CA ASN A 650 10.12 -24.40 -18.65
C ASN A 650 8.78 -23.65 -18.73
N GLU A 651 8.83 -22.32 -18.67
CA GLU A 651 7.65 -21.45 -18.78
C GLU A 651 7.00 -21.63 -20.17
N TYR A 652 5.66 -21.63 -20.22
CA TYR A 652 4.86 -21.86 -21.43
C TYR A 652 5.00 -23.25 -22.09
N ALA A 653 5.63 -24.23 -21.43
CA ALA A 653 5.87 -25.55 -22.02
C ALA A 653 4.77 -26.60 -21.74
N LEU A 654 3.91 -26.39 -20.73
CA LEU A 654 2.92 -27.38 -20.30
C LEU A 654 1.74 -27.51 -21.28
N SER A 655 1.42 -28.74 -21.64
CA SER A 655 0.38 -29.07 -22.60
C SER A 655 -1.01 -28.99 -22.00
N PHE A 656 -1.98 -28.52 -22.80
CA PHE A 656 -3.37 -28.34 -22.39
C PHE A 656 -4.04 -29.65 -21.99
N GLY A 657 -4.78 -29.66 -20.88
CA GLY A 657 -5.53 -30.83 -20.42
C GLY A 657 -4.67 -32.05 -20.03
N SER A 658 -3.35 -31.88 -19.91
CA SER A 658 -2.41 -32.99 -19.68
C SER A 658 -2.29 -33.43 -18.21
N GLY A 659 -2.88 -32.70 -17.26
CA GLY A 659 -2.86 -33.06 -15.85
C GLY A 659 -3.54 -34.41 -15.59
N PHE A 660 -2.83 -35.34 -14.96
CA PHE A 660 -3.33 -36.68 -14.66
C PHE A 660 -2.83 -37.19 -13.31
N LYS A 661 -3.72 -37.80 -12.51
CA LYS A 661 -3.35 -38.53 -11.29
C LYS A 661 -3.43 -40.02 -11.57
N ARG A 662 -2.34 -40.71 -11.27
CA ARG A 662 -2.23 -42.16 -11.41
C ARG A 662 -2.77 -42.88 -10.15
N SER A 663 -3.12 -44.15 -10.28
CA SER A 663 -3.67 -44.96 -9.17
C SER A 663 -2.73 -45.12 -7.97
N ASN A 664 -1.42 -44.92 -8.15
CA ASN A 664 -0.42 -44.93 -7.07
C ASN A 664 -0.27 -43.57 -6.35
N GLY A 665 -1.04 -42.54 -6.75
CA GLY A 665 -1.00 -41.20 -6.16
C GLY A 665 -0.01 -40.22 -6.83
N GLU A 666 0.77 -40.66 -7.81
CA GLU A 666 1.67 -39.78 -8.57
C GLU A 666 0.88 -38.87 -9.52
N ILE A 667 1.40 -37.66 -9.72
CA ILE A 667 0.83 -36.65 -10.61
C ILE A 667 1.73 -36.47 -11.83
N TYR A 668 1.09 -36.32 -12.99
CA TYR A 668 1.72 -36.16 -14.28
C TYR A 668 1.23 -34.88 -14.97
N PHE A 669 2.16 -34.18 -15.61
CA PHE A 669 1.88 -33.06 -16.51
C PHE A 669 2.69 -33.22 -17.79
N GLY A 670 2.04 -33.16 -18.94
CA GLY A 670 2.70 -33.26 -20.25
C GLY A 670 3.28 -31.93 -20.69
N ASP A 671 4.33 -31.97 -21.49
CA ASP A 671 4.93 -30.80 -22.12
C ASP A 671 5.29 -31.07 -23.60
N ALA A 672 5.89 -30.09 -24.26
CA ALA A 672 6.28 -30.18 -25.66
C ALA A 672 7.34 -31.28 -25.98
N THR A 673 8.04 -31.79 -24.98
CA THR A 673 9.20 -32.69 -25.13
C THR A 673 9.08 -34.02 -24.39
N GLY A 674 8.05 -34.18 -23.56
CA GLY A 674 7.92 -35.28 -22.61
C GLY A 674 6.88 -34.97 -21.54
N TYR A 675 7.18 -35.33 -20.29
CA TYR A 675 6.28 -35.09 -19.16
C TYR A 675 7.04 -34.98 -17.83
N PHE A 676 6.45 -34.24 -16.91
CA PHE A 676 6.84 -34.17 -15.51
C PHE A 676 6.05 -35.21 -14.70
N SER A 677 6.71 -35.89 -13.76
CA SER A 677 6.06 -36.83 -12.84
C SER A 677 6.63 -36.73 -11.44
N PHE A 678 5.76 -36.67 -10.43
CA PHE A 678 6.20 -36.55 -9.03
C PHE A 678 5.16 -37.09 -8.04
N SER A 679 5.63 -37.44 -6.85
CA SER A 679 4.79 -37.68 -5.67
C SER A 679 4.47 -36.35 -4.97
N PRO A 680 3.19 -35.95 -4.82
CA PRO A 680 2.80 -34.72 -4.14
C PRO A 680 3.33 -34.60 -2.71
N VAL A 681 3.38 -35.74 -2.00
CA VAL A 681 3.84 -35.81 -0.60
C VAL A 681 5.34 -35.56 -0.52
N GLU A 682 6.13 -36.22 -1.36
CA GLU A 682 7.59 -36.08 -1.35
C GLU A 682 8.04 -34.67 -1.79
N LEU A 683 7.36 -34.09 -2.78
CA LEU A 683 7.65 -32.74 -3.26
C LEU A 683 7.40 -31.70 -2.17
N THR A 684 6.33 -31.87 -1.37
CA THR A 684 5.89 -30.84 -0.41
C THR A 684 6.47 -31.00 0.98
N GLN A 685 6.79 -32.22 1.44
CA GLN A 685 7.42 -32.44 2.76
C GLN A 685 8.85 -31.89 2.86
N LYS A 686 9.54 -31.72 1.74
CA LYS A 686 10.94 -31.26 1.71
C LYS A 686 11.09 -29.75 1.53
N LEU A 687 10.00 -29.01 1.32
CA LEU A 687 10.06 -27.57 1.17
C LEU A 687 10.25 -26.92 2.55
N ARG A 688 11.29 -26.10 2.67
CA ARG A 688 11.54 -25.34 3.89
C ARG A 688 10.64 -24.11 3.94
N ALA A 689 10.15 -23.79 5.12
CA ALA A 689 9.43 -22.55 5.37
C ALA A 689 10.45 -21.42 5.65
N PRO A 690 10.35 -20.25 5.00
CA PRO A 690 11.24 -19.12 5.29
C PRO A 690 11.01 -18.58 6.70
N GLU A 691 12.06 -18.06 7.34
CA GLU A 691 11.91 -17.32 8.59
C GLU A 691 11.54 -15.86 8.28
N VAL A 692 10.48 -15.34 8.89
CA VAL A 692 10.08 -13.93 8.78
C VAL A 692 10.42 -13.22 10.08
N ALA A 693 11.38 -12.29 10.02
CA ALA A 693 11.88 -11.55 11.18
C ALA A 693 11.57 -10.06 11.07
N PHE A 694 11.13 -9.44 12.18
CA PHE A 694 11.08 -7.98 12.31
C PHE A 694 12.47 -7.50 12.68
N THR A 695 13.15 -6.79 11.79
CA THR A 695 14.52 -6.32 12.02
C THR A 695 14.57 -4.94 12.64
N SER A 696 13.56 -4.10 12.38
CA SER A 696 13.47 -2.78 12.99
C SER A 696 12.04 -2.26 13.05
N PHE A 697 11.77 -1.40 14.02
CA PHE A 697 10.53 -0.63 14.10
C PHE A 697 10.89 0.84 14.24
N ARG A 698 10.24 1.69 13.44
CA ARG A 698 10.51 3.13 13.40
C ARG A 698 9.25 3.94 13.67
N LEU A 699 9.40 5.02 14.42
CA LEU A 699 8.39 6.06 14.63
C LEU A 699 8.84 7.35 13.96
N SER A 700 8.05 7.86 13.03
CA SER A 700 8.41 9.05 12.24
C SER A 700 9.82 8.97 11.63
N ASP A 701 10.19 7.78 11.12
CA ASP A 701 11.51 7.43 10.56
C ASP A 701 12.69 7.37 11.55
N GLN A 702 12.42 7.45 12.85
CA GLN A 702 13.40 7.16 13.89
C GLN A 702 13.22 5.75 14.44
N LYS A 703 14.27 4.92 14.36
CA LYS A 703 14.28 3.56 14.91
C LYS A 703 14.07 3.62 16.42
N VAL A 704 13.20 2.77 16.94
CA VAL A 704 12.92 2.63 18.38
C VAL A 704 13.73 1.46 18.91
N THR A 705 14.48 1.68 19.99
CA THR A 705 15.20 0.62 20.71
C THR A 705 14.36 0.08 21.88
N PRO A 706 14.50 -1.20 22.25
CA PRO A 706 13.87 -1.76 23.44
C PRO A 706 14.40 -1.09 24.73
N GLY A 707 13.51 -0.73 25.66
CA GLY A 707 13.93 -0.17 26.96
C GLY A 707 12.80 0.44 27.79
N ASP A 708 13.12 0.77 29.04
CA ASP A 708 12.19 1.36 29.99
C ASP A 708 11.79 2.79 29.57
N GLY A 709 10.55 2.93 29.08
CA GLY A 709 9.93 4.21 28.69
C GLY A 709 9.59 4.34 27.21
N GLY A 710 10.05 3.41 26.36
CA GLY A 710 9.69 3.33 24.94
C GLY A 710 8.47 2.43 24.66
N PRO A 711 7.91 2.46 23.43
CA PRO A 711 6.81 1.59 23.03
C PRO A 711 7.23 0.11 22.84
N LEU A 712 8.54 -0.17 22.78
CA LEU A 712 9.12 -1.51 22.76
C LEU A 712 9.66 -1.87 24.15
N LYS A 713 9.04 -2.85 24.82
CA LYS A 713 9.46 -3.33 26.15
C LYS A 713 10.52 -4.43 26.09
N GLU A 714 10.58 -5.14 24.98
CA GLU A 714 11.49 -6.27 24.71
C GLU A 714 11.96 -6.21 23.25
N SER A 715 12.89 -7.08 22.86
CA SER A 715 13.36 -7.20 21.47
C SER A 715 12.21 -7.56 20.51
N LEU A 716 12.23 -6.95 19.32
CA LEU A 716 11.24 -7.14 18.25
C LEU A 716 11.04 -8.60 17.83
N SER A 717 12.05 -9.46 18.03
CA SER A 717 11.95 -10.88 17.73
C SER A 717 10.94 -11.61 18.63
N ASN A 718 10.80 -11.17 19.89
CA ASN A 718 9.96 -11.78 20.94
C ASN A 718 8.70 -10.97 21.26
N LEU A 719 8.57 -9.77 20.68
CA LEU A 719 7.50 -8.84 21.00
C LEU A 719 6.20 -9.24 20.28
N ASN A 720 5.14 -9.48 21.06
CA ASN A 720 3.81 -9.79 20.51
C ASN A 720 2.90 -8.55 20.42
N LYS A 721 3.27 -7.43 21.07
CA LYS A 721 2.43 -6.24 21.18
C LYS A 721 3.23 -4.94 21.24
N ILE A 722 2.77 -3.93 20.49
CA ILE A 722 3.26 -2.54 20.51
C ILE A 722 2.14 -1.61 20.99
N GLU A 723 2.46 -0.74 21.94
CA GLU A 723 1.54 0.27 22.47
C GLU A 723 2.02 1.66 22.07
N LEU A 724 1.21 2.38 21.29
CA LEU A 724 1.53 3.69 20.72
C LEU A 724 0.60 4.77 21.28
N GLN A 725 1.15 5.95 21.51
CA GLN A 725 0.38 7.15 21.84
C GLN A 725 -0.28 7.73 20.59
N TYR A 726 -1.30 8.58 20.75
CA TYR A 726 -2.05 9.16 19.63
C TYR A 726 -1.20 9.95 18.63
N ASN A 727 -0.04 10.47 19.05
CA ASN A 727 0.91 11.23 18.25
C ASN A 727 1.99 10.34 17.58
N GLN A 728 1.99 9.04 17.87
CA GLN A 728 2.90 8.05 17.30
C GLN A 728 2.18 7.22 16.22
N ASN A 729 1.36 7.87 15.40
CA ASN A 729 0.51 7.25 14.39
C ASN A 729 1.16 7.16 12.99
N VAL A 730 2.44 7.50 12.89
CA VAL A 730 3.27 7.33 11.70
C VAL A 730 4.42 6.39 12.09
N PHE A 731 4.39 5.17 11.56
CA PHE A 731 5.34 4.13 11.92
C PHE A 731 5.69 3.24 10.73
N SER A 732 6.83 2.56 10.81
CA SER A 732 7.23 1.57 9.82
C SER A 732 7.92 0.37 10.45
N PHE A 733 7.86 -0.76 9.74
CA PHE A 733 8.55 -2.00 10.09
C PHE A 733 9.58 -2.31 9.01
N ASP A 734 10.81 -2.59 9.41
CA ASP A 734 11.77 -3.29 8.56
C ASP A 734 11.61 -4.80 8.80
N ILE A 735 11.43 -5.55 7.72
CA ILE A 735 11.07 -6.97 7.75
C ILE A 735 11.99 -7.76 6.84
N SER A 736 12.58 -8.82 7.39
CA SER A 736 13.46 -9.74 6.67
C SER A 736 12.78 -11.08 6.43
N VAL A 737 12.70 -11.48 5.17
CA VAL A 737 12.44 -12.89 4.79
C VAL A 737 13.81 -13.55 4.64
N ILE A 738 14.13 -14.44 5.57
CA ILE A 738 15.41 -15.17 5.64
C ILE A 738 15.23 -16.48 4.88
N ASP A 739 15.58 -16.44 3.60
CA ASP A 739 15.76 -17.59 2.72
C ASP A 739 16.80 -17.20 1.66
N TYR A 740 17.95 -17.87 1.70
CA TYR A 740 19.09 -17.58 0.84
C TYR A 740 19.23 -18.57 -0.31
N ALA A 741 18.21 -19.39 -0.60
CA ALA A 741 18.25 -20.26 -1.77
C ALA A 741 18.31 -19.42 -3.05
N LYS A 742 17.31 -18.53 -3.22
CA LYS A 742 17.22 -17.53 -4.30
C LYS A 742 16.56 -16.25 -3.75
N PRO A 743 17.31 -15.46 -2.96
CA PRO A 743 16.75 -14.38 -2.14
C PRO A 743 16.07 -13.27 -2.97
N GLU A 744 16.46 -13.08 -4.23
CA GLU A 744 15.85 -12.14 -5.16
C GLU A 744 14.41 -12.49 -5.56
N GLN A 745 14.00 -13.75 -5.36
CA GLN A 745 12.66 -14.24 -5.65
C GLN A 745 11.77 -14.30 -4.40
N ASN A 746 12.30 -13.96 -3.23
CA ASN A 746 11.51 -13.92 -2.01
C ASN A 746 10.42 -12.85 -2.12
N GLN A 747 9.22 -13.21 -1.69
CA GLN A 747 8.07 -12.32 -1.73
C GLN A 747 7.69 -11.90 -0.32
N LEU A 748 7.21 -10.67 -0.17
CA LEU A 748 6.76 -10.11 1.10
C LEU A 748 5.41 -9.45 0.88
N ILE A 749 4.40 -9.91 1.61
CA ILE A 749 3.07 -9.30 1.64
C ILE A 749 2.70 -8.97 3.08
N TYR A 750 1.90 -7.94 3.27
CA TYR A 750 1.51 -7.46 4.59
C TYR A 750 0.07 -6.96 4.61
N TYR A 751 -0.50 -6.90 5.81
CA TYR A 751 -1.89 -6.55 6.03
C TYR A 751 -2.08 -6.03 7.46
N LEU A 752 -2.60 -4.83 7.63
CA LEU A 752 -3.00 -4.29 8.93
C LEU A 752 -4.51 -4.46 9.12
N GLU A 753 -4.89 -5.42 9.98
CA GLU A 753 -6.29 -5.69 10.30
C GLU A 753 -6.97 -4.45 10.88
N ASN A 754 -8.21 -4.17 10.45
CA ASN A 754 -8.99 -2.96 10.77
C ASN A 754 -8.47 -1.65 10.14
N TYR A 755 -7.51 -1.73 9.20
CA TYR A 755 -7.04 -0.57 8.42
C TYR A 755 -6.99 -0.88 6.91
N ASP A 756 -6.31 -1.96 6.53
CA ASP A 756 -6.20 -2.40 5.13
C ASP A 756 -7.43 -3.20 4.69
N LYS A 757 -7.78 -3.13 3.39
CA LYS A 757 -8.91 -3.90 2.82
C LYS A 757 -8.48 -5.28 2.31
N ASN A 758 -7.29 -5.38 1.74
CA ASN A 758 -6.71 -6.57 1.13
C ASN A 758 -5.22 -6.67 1.51
N TRP A 759 -4.61 -7.83 1.30
CA TRP A 759 -3.15 -7.98 1.39
C TRP A 759 -2.45 -7.05 0.40
N LEU A 760 -1.40 -6.38 0.86
CA LEU A 760 -0.56 -5.48 0.07
C LEU A 760 0.79 -6.14 -0.18
N GLN A 761 1.32 -6.01 -1.40
CA GLN A 761 2.65 -6.50 -1.74
C GLN A 761 3.69 -5.42 -1.43
N ALA A 762 4.76 -5.78 -0.73
CA ALA A 762 5.88 -4.88 -0.53
C ALA A 762 6.59 -4.68 -1.88
N ASN A 763 6.84 -3.42 -2.23
CA ASN A 763 7.81 -3.10 -3.27
C ASN A 763 9.19 -3.61 -2.83
N SER A 764 10.17 -3.61 -3.72
CA SER A 764 11.47 -4.28 -3.62
C SER A 764 12.35 -3.98 -2.39
N GLY A 765 11.87 -3.21 -1.41
CA GLY A 765 12.46 -2.95 -0.11
C GLY A 765 11.77 -3.70 1.04
N ARG A 766 12.50 -3.86 2.14
CA ARG A 766 12.09 -4.58 3.35
C ARG A 766 11.21 -3.75 4.30
N THR A 767 10.97 -2.48 3.98
CA THR A 767 10.29 -1.55 4.88
C THR A 767 8.83 -1.34 4.50
N VAL A 768 7.93 -1.56 5.47
CA VAL A 768 6.49 -1.32 5.35
C VAL A 768 6.13 -0.06 6.11
N TYR A 769 5.45 0.89 5.46
CA TYR A 769 5.12 2.21 6.03
C TYR A 769 3.62 2.36 6.27
N TYR A 770 3.26 2.89 7.44
CA TYR A 770 1.90 3.32 7.77
C TYR A 770 1.89 4.78 8.21
N PHE A 771 0.93 5.54 7.66
CA PHE A 771 0.82 6.98 7.88
C PHE A 771 -0.55 7.34 8.46
N ASN A 772 -0.55 8.13 9.54
CA ASN A 772 -1.75 8.67 10.17
C ASN A 772 -2.80 7.61 10.55
N VAL A 773 -2.37 6.47 11.07
CA VAL A 773 -3.27 5.40 11.50
C VAL A 773 -4.16 5.92 12.66
N PRO A 774 -5.50 5.82 12.56
CA PRO A 774 -6.38 6.29 13.63
C PRO A 774 -6.15 5.58 14.97
N PRO A 775 -6.59 6.15 16.10
CA PRO A 775 -6.61 5.42 17.37
C PRO A 775 -7.51 4.19 17.32
N GLY A 776 -7.00 3.05 17.77
CA GLY A 776 -7.68 1.76 17.65
C GLY A 776 -6.79 0.58 18.04
N LYS A 777 -7.35 -0.63 17.92
CA LYS A 777 -6.62 -1.89 18.03
C LYS A 777 -6.48 -2.50 16.64
N TYR A 778 -5.25 -2.82 16.29
CA TYR A 778 -4.87 -3.36 14.99
C TYR A 778 -4.02 -4.60 15.23
N THR A 779 -4.03 -5.53 14.29
CA THR A 779 -3.08 -6.63 14.24
C THR A 779 -2.37 -6.52 12.90
N PHE A 780 -1.04 -6.37 12.95
CA PHE A 780 -0.22 -6.31 11.75
C PHE A 780 0.20 -7.73 11.39
N HIS A 781 -0.23 -8.17 10.22
CA HIS A 781 0.11 -9.44 9.63
C HIS A 781 1.17 -9.23 8.56
N VAL A 782 2.18 -10.09 8.57
CA VAL A 782 3.17 -10.15 7.50
C VAL A 782 3.39 -11.58 7.07
N LYS A 783 3.46 -11.81 5.76
CA LYS A 783 3.80 -13.10 5.19
C LYS A 783 5.01 -12.96 4.27
N GLY A 784 5.97 -13.87 4.45
CA GLY A 784 7.12 -14.02 3.56
C GLY A 784 7.01 -15.33 2.81
N ALA A 785 7.22 -15.31 1.49
CA ALA A 785 7.42 -16.50 0.68
C ALA A 785 8.88 -16.63 0.29
N ASN A 786 9.40 -17.86 0.30
CA ASN A 786 10.68 -18.14 -0.33
C ASN A 786 10.53 -18.34 -1.84
N SER A 787 11.67 -18.53 -2.50
CA SER A 787 11.75 -18.89 -3.92
C SER A 787 11.01 -20.17 -4.33
N TYR A 788 10.61 -20.99 -3.35
CA TYR A 788 9.80 -22.19 -3.55
C TYR A 788 8.31 -21.96 -3.40
N GLY A 789 7.89 -20.72 -3.07
CA GLY A 789 6.49 -20.34 -2.91
C GLY A 789 5.84 -20.88 -1.64
N VAL A 790 6.63 -21.24 -0.62
CA VAL A 790 6.13 -21.60 0.73
C VAL A 790 6.01 -20.32 1.55
N TRP A 791 4.82 -20.07 2.10
CA TRP A 791 4.55 -18.89 2.91
C TRP A 791 4.68 -19.14 4.41
N THR A 792 5.22 -18.17 5.12
CA THR A 792 5.22 -18.13 6.59
C THR A 792 4.63 -16.81 7.06
N GLU A 793 3.72 -16.86 8.03
CA GLU A 793 3.06 -15.69 8.60
C GLU A 793 3.62 -15.35 9.98
N LYS A 794 3.85 -14.06 10.23
CA LYS A 794 4.13 -13.50 11.55
C LYS A 794 3.14 -12.37 11.85
N LYS A 795 2.73 -12.23 13.11
CA LYS A 795 1.72 -11.26 13.56
C LYS A 795 2.24 -10.46 14.74
N ILE A 796 1.80 -9.21 14.83
CA ILE A 796 2.07 -8.34 15.98
C ILE A 796 0.88 -7.42 16.26
N ASP A 797 0.45 -7.34 17.52
CA ASP A 797 -0.68 -6.51 17.90
C ASP A 797 -0.24 -5.06 18.12
N ILE A 798 -0.96 -4.09 17.56
CA ILE A 798 -0.67 -2.66 17.66
C ILE A 798 -1.87 -1.95 18.27
N THR A 799 -1.67 -1.28 19.41
CA THR A 799 -2.72 -0.47 20.04
C THR A 799 -2.32 1.00 20.00
N ILE A 800 -3.09 1.83 19.30
CA ILE A 800 -2.90 3.29 19.26
C ILE A 800 -3.93 3.93 20.19
N PHE A 801 -3.49 4.50 21.31
CA PHE A 801 -4.38 5.12 22.28
C PHE A 801 -4.96 6.44 21.75
N PRO A 802 -6.24 6.75 22.02
CA PRO A 802 -6.81 8.04 21.67
C PRO A 802 -6.17 9.15 22.50
N PRO A 803 -6.10 10.39 21.99
CA PRO A 803 -5.62 11.51 22.79
C PRO A 803 -6.51 11.69 24.02
N TRP A 804 -5.93 12.17 25.11
CA TRP A 804 -6.63 12.30 26.38
C TRP A 804 -7.94 13.10 26.25
N TRP A 805 -7.97 14.13 25.40
CA TRP A 805 -9.13 14.98 25.12
C TRP A 805 -10.27 14.28 24.35
N ARG A 806 -10.08 13.03 23.92
CA ARG A 806 -11.08 12.22 23.19
C ARG A 806 -11.42 10.93 23.93
N THR A 807 -11.08 10.86 25.22
CA THR A 807 -11.42 9.76 26.13
C THR A 807 -12.80 9.95 26.75
N TRP A 808 -13.41 8.88 27.26
CA TRP A 808 -14.74 8.93 27.90
C TRP A 808 -14.76 9.89 29.10
N TRP A 809 -13.70 9.92 29.91
CA TRP A 809 -13.61 10.82 31.07
C TRP A 809 -13.38 12.28 30.62
N ALA A 810 -12.71 12.55 29.50
CA ALA A 810 -12.65 13.89 28.93
C ALA A 810 -14.02 14.34 28.42
N PHE A 811 -14.83 13.45 27.84
CA PHE A 811 -16.23 13.75 27.54
C PHE A 811 -17.06 13.99 28.81
N CYS A 812 -16.77 13.30 29.91
CA CYS A 812 -17.35 13.63 31.21
C CYS A 812 -16.91 15.01 31.70
N ILE A 813 -15.64 15.40 31.51
CA ILE A 813 -15.14 16.73 31.83
C ILE A 813 -15.78 17.79 30.93
N TYR A 814 -15.93 17.55 29.62
CA TYR A 814 -16.65 18.45 28.73
C TYR A 814 -18.11 18.56 29.09
N GLY A 815 -18.75 17.44 29.45
CA GLY A 815 -20.09 17.41 29.98
C GLY A 815 -20.18 18.22 31.28
N LEU A 816 -19.22 18.09 32.19
CA LEU A 816 -19.16 18.85 33.44
C LEU A 816 -18.84 20.33 33.20
N LEU A 817 -17.97 20.67 32.26
CA LEU A 817 -17.67 22.05 31.86
C LEU A 817 -18.83 22.67 31.11
N PHE A 818 -19.53 21.90 30.28
CA PHE A 818 -20.76 22.32 29.62
C PHE A 818 -21.87 22.49 30.65
N ILE A 819 -22.02 21.58 31.61
CA ILE A 819 -22.93 21.74 32.74
C ILE A 819 -22.49 22.92 33.59
N ALA A 820 -21.20 23.15 33.85
CA ALA A 820 -20.72 24.29 34.62
C ALA A 820 -20.80 25.61 33.83
N ALA A 821 -20.79 25.56 32.50
CA ALA A 821 -21.01 26.69 31.61
C ALA A 821 -22.49 26.96 31.42
N VAL A 822 -23.35 25.94 31.37
CA VAL A 822 -24.80 26.05 31.40
C VAL A 822 -25.26 26.47 32.78
N PHE A 823 -24.66 25.95 33.85
CA PHE A 823 -24.87 26.36 35.24
C PHE A 823 -24.18 27.70 35.50
N GLY A 824 -23.15 28.06 34.74
CA GLY A 824 -22.47 29.34 34.80
C GLY A 824 -23.22 30.40 34.02
N VAL A 825 -23.87 30.04 32.91
CA VAL A 825 -24.80 30.84 32.12
C VAL A 825 -26.15 30.90 32.80
N ASP A 826 -26.64 29.83 33.42
CA ASP A 826 -27.83 29.78 34.28
C ASP A 826 -27.54 30.51 35.57
N ARG A 827 -26.35 30.37 36.19
CA ARG A 827 -25.96 31.20 37.33
C ARG A 827 -25.70 32.63 36.89
N PHE A 828 -25.19 32.92 35.70
CA PHE A 828 -25.02 34.29 35.20
C PHE A 828 -26.35 34.87 34.76
N GLN A 829 -27.28 34.07 34.25
CA GLN A 829 -28.64 34.43 33.92
C GLN A 829 -29.46 34.59 35.18
N ARG A 830 -29.28 33.75 36.21
CA ARG A 830 -29.84 33.81 37.57
C ARG A 830 -29.16 34.86 38.41
N HIS A 831 -27.91 35.22 38.18
CA HIS A 831 -27.22 36.30 38.86
C HIS A 831 -27.47 37.61 38.10
N ARG A 832 -27.76 37.58 36.79
CA ARG A 832 -28.47 38.65 36.08
C ARG A 832 -29.93 38.70 36.50
N LEU A 833 -30.59 37.58 36.77
CA LEU A 833 -32.00 37.52 37.20
C LEU A 833 -32.08 38.01 38.63
N LEU A 834 -31.20 37.55 39.52
CA LEU A 834 -31.05 37.92 40.94
C LEU A 834 -30.39 39.28 41.10
N ASN A 835 -29.52 39.75 40.20
CA ASN A 835 -29.10 41.16 40.21
C ASN A 835 -30.22 42.03 39.65
N ALA A 836 -30.94 41.59 38.62
CA ALA A 836 -32.17 42.22 38.20
C ALA A 836 -33.25 42.12 39.28
N GLU A 837 -33.23 41.11 40.17
CA GLU A 837 -34.17 40.88 41.29
C GLU A 837 -33.70 41.54 42.58
N ARG A 838 -32.40 41.77 42.77
CA ARG A 838 -31.79 42.61 43.83
C ARG A 838 -31.87 44.08 43.46
N GLU A 839 -31.80 44.42 42.18
CA GLU A 839 -32.23 45.70 41.64
C GLU A 839 -33.74 45.80 41.71
N LYS A 840 -34.52 44.74 41.42
CA LYS A 840 -35.97 44.69 41.66
C LYS A 840 -36.34 44.71 43.14
N ASN A 841 -35.47 44.29 44.07
CA ASN A 841 -35.71 44.27 45.52
C ASN A 841 -35.18 45.53 46.19
N ARG A 842 -34.08 46.12 45.72
CA ARG A 842 -33.72 47.52 46.03
C ARG A 842 -34.74 48.46 45.41
N GLU A 843 -35.21 48.18 44.20
CA GLU A 843 -36.37 48.84 43.61
C GLU A 843 -37.58 48.53 44.44
N LYS A 844 -37.92 47.30 44.87
CA LYS A 844 -39.10 47.06 45.75
C LYS A 844 -38.98 47.68 47.13
N GLU A 845 -37.79 47.83 47.73
CA GLU A 845 -37.61 48.56 48.99
C GLU A 845 -37.68 50.07 48.75
N LEU A 846 -37.13 50.54 47.62
CA LEU A 846 -37.24 51.93 47.17
C LEU A 846 -38.61 52.25 46.54
N ILE A 847 -39.37 51.25 46.10
CA ILE A 847 -40.76 51.16 45.61
C ILE A 847 -41.62 50.72 46.78
N HIS A 848 -41.12 50.45 47.98
CA HIS A 848 -41.97 50.49 49.18
C HIS A 848 -41.93 51.91 49.73
N ALA A 849 -40.72 52.50 49.77
CA ALA A 849 -40.51 53.93 50.00
C ALA A 849 -41.15 54.79 48.90
N LYS A 850 -41.13 54.34 47.65
CA LYS A 850 -41.89 54.91 46.54
C LYS A 850 -43.22 54.24 46.31
N GLU A 851 -43.68 53.13 46.86
CA GLU A 851 -45.12 52.74 46.77
C GLU A 851 -45.93 53.77 47.56
N ILE A 852 -45.28 54.60 48.37
CA ILE A 852 -45.86 55.82 48.93
C ILE A 852 -45.78 57.01 47.93
N GLU A 853 -44.65 57.19 47.23
CA GLU A 853 -44.50 58.23 46.18
C GLU A 853 -45.08 57.83 44.79
N LYS A 854 -45.51 56.57 44.66
CA LYS A 854 -45.82 55.77 43.47
C LYS A 854 -47.07 54.90 43.66
N ALA A 855 -47.69 54.66 44.82
CA ALA A 855 -49.18 54.62 44.85
C ALA A 855 -49.74 55.96 44.28
N TYR A 856 -48.90 57.00 44.32
CA TYR A 856 -49.05 58.32 43.71
C TYR A 856 -48.58 58.42 42.22
N THR A 857 -47.92 57.41 41.64
CA THR A 857 -47.48 57.38 40.20
C THR A 857 -47.66 56.03 39.45
N GLU A 858 -48.00 54.94 40.13
CA GLU A 858 -48.23 53.55 39.71
C GLU A 858 -49.70 53.28 39.47
N LEU A 859 -50.57 53.98 40.20
CA LEU A 859 -51.92 54.25 39.71
C LEU A 859 -51.87 55.01 38.36
N LYS A 860 -50.87 55.89 38.18
CA LYS A 860 -50.62 56.63 36.92
C LYS A 860 -49.86 55.82 35.85
N THR A 861 -49.15 54.74 36.22
CA THR A 861 -48.37 53.90 35.30
C THR A 861 -49.03 52.55 34.94
N THR A 862 -50.16 52.15 35.55
CA THR A 862 -51.15 51.24 34.90
C THR A 862 -51.73 51.85 33.62
N GLN A 863 -51.88 53.18 33.60
CA GLN A 863 -52.16 53.96 32.39
C GLN A 863 -50.94 53.99 31.44
N ALA A 864 -49.71 53.85 31.97
CA ALA A 864 -48.46 53.78 31.20
C ALA A 864 -48.08 52.38 30.68
N GLN A 865 -48.60 51.29 31.26
CA GLN A 865 -48.52 49.92 30.71
C GLN A 865 -49.46 49.74 29.52
N LEU A 866 -50.61 50.41 29.51
CA LEU A 866 -51.41 50.58 28.28
C LEU A 866 -50.61 51.35 27.21
N ILE A 867 -49.86 52.38 27.61
CA ILE A 867 -49.02 53.19 26.69
C ILE A 867 -47.81 52.40 26.13
N GLN A 868 -47.29 51.37 26.82
CA GLN A 868 -46.25 50.47 26.27
C GLN A 868 -46.83 49.40 25.33
N SER A 869 -48.09 49.00 25.53
CA SER A 869 -48.86 48.19 24.59
C SER A 869 -49.09 48.94 23.26
N GLU A 870 -49.24 50.27 23.27
CA GLU A 870 -49.27 51.10 22.05
C GLU A 870 -47.90 51.13 21.33
N LYS A 871 -46.77 51.23 22.06
CA LYS A 871 -45.43 51.23 21.45
C LYS A 871 -45.02 49.89 20.83
N MET A 872 -45.41 48.77 21.43
CA MET A 872 -45.21 47.42 20.87
C MET A 872 -46.15 47.15 19.68
N ALA A 873 -47.36 47.71 19.67
CA ALA A 873 -48.26 47.63 18.51
C ALA A 873 -47.67 48.36 17.28
N SER A 874 -47.05 49.53 17.46
CA SER A 874 -46.45 50.32 16.38
C SER A 874 -45.18 49.70 15.75
N LEU A 875 -44.31 49.04 16.53
CA LEU A 875 -43.14 48.32 15.98
C LEU A 875 -43.55 47.03 15.25
N GLY A 876 -44.64 46.39 15.69
CA GLY A 876 -45.23 45.23 15.03
C GLY A 876 -45.82 45.55 13.65
N GLU A 877 -46.45 46.72 13.48
CA GLU A 877 -47.01 47.18 12.20
C GLU A 877 -45.90 47.44 11.15
N LEU A 878 -44.78 48.01 11.59
CA LEU A 878 -43.61 48.35 10.76
C LEU A 878 -42.87 47.08 10.27
N THR A 879 -42.78 46.05 11.11
CA THR A 879 -42.12 44.78 10.75
C THR A 879 -42.97 43.93 9.80
N ALA A 880 -44.31 43.95 9.96
CA ALA A 880 -45.24 43.22 9.10
C ALA A 880 -45.36 43.85 7.70
N GLY A 881 -45.38 45.19 7.58
CA GLY A 881 -45.39 45.89 6.30
C GLY A 881 -44.10 45.71 5.48
N ILE A 882 -42.93 45.72 6.13
CA ILE A 882 -41.62 45.51 5.47
C ILE A 882 -41.53 44.09 4.88
N ALA A 883 -41.95 43.08 5.63
CA ALA A 883 -41.99 41.72 5.12
C ALA A 883 -42.87 41.64 3.87
N HIS A 884 -44.08 42.21 3.93
CA HIS A 884 -45.04 42.18 2.84
C HIS A 884 -44.58 42.96 1.58
N GLU A 885 -43.86 44.07 1.74
CA GLU A 885 -43.36 44.88 0.61
C GLU A 885 -42.11 44.29 -0.06
N ILE A 886 -41.29 43.53 0.66
CA ILE A 886 -40.14 42.80 0.09
C ILE A 886 -40.60 41.49 -0.56
N GLN A 887 -41.56 40.79 0.04
CA GLN A 887 -42.06 39.52 -0.47
C GLN A 887 -42.77 39.68 -1.81
N ASN A 888 -43.53 40.76 -2.00
CA ASN A 888 -44.27 40.99 -3.25
C ASN A 888 -43.37 40.98 -4.50
N PRO A 889 -42.32 41.82 -4.63
CA PRO A 889 -41.43 41.78 -5.79
C PRO A 889 -40.61 40.48 -5.89
N LEU A 890 -40.23 39.86 -4.77
CA LEU A 890 -39.51 38.57 -4.78
C LEU A 890 -40.38 37.41 -5.29
N ASN A 891 -41.66 37.39 -4.93
CA ASN A 891 -42.62 36.41 -5.44
C ASN A 891 -42.79 36.56 -6.95
N PHE A 892 -42.84 37.79 -7.48
CA PHE A 892 -42.87 38.01 -8.93
C PHE A 892 -41.59 37.54 -9.62
N VAL A 893 -40.42 37.80 -9.03
CA VAL A 893 -39.13 37.33 -9.56
C VAL A 893 -39.07 35.80 -9.62
N ASN A 894 -39.42 35.12 -8.52
CA ASN A 894 -39.39 33.67 -8.45
C ASN A 894 -40.41 33.03 -9.41
N ASN A 895 -41.67 33.50 -9.41
CA ASN A 895 -42.72 32.93 -10.26
C ASN A 895 -42.41 33.08 -11.75
N PHE A 896 -41.96 34.27 -12.20
CA PHE A 896 -41.63 34.45 -13.62
C PHE A 896 -40.35 33.70 -14.02
N SER A 897 -39.41 33.48 -13.08
CA SER A 897 -38.22 32.67 -13.34
C SER A 897 -38.55 31.18 -13.50
N GLU A 898 -39.50 30.67 -12.71
CA GLU A 898 -39.96 29.29 -12.80
C GLU A 898 -40.74 29.06 -14.11
N ILE A 899 -41.65 29.98 -14.46
CA ILE A 899 -42.39 29.95 -15.73
C ILE A 899 -41.44 30.03 -16.93
N ASN A 900 -40.39 30.86 -16.90
CA ASN A 900 -39.41 30.91 -17.98
C ASN A 900 -38.68 29.58 -18.18
N THR A 901 -38.46 28.82 -17.10
CA THR A 901 -37.82 27.50 -17.19
C THR A 901 -38.74 26.50 -17.93
N GLU A 902 -40.04 26.50 -17.61
CA GLU A 902 -41.03 25.67 -18.31
C GLU A 902 -41.22 26.08 -19.77
N LEU A 903 -41.33 27.39 -20.07
CA LEU A 903 -41.49 27.91 -21.42
C LEU A 903 -40.25 27.62 -22.30
N ILE A 904 -39.03 27.59 -21.74
CA ILE A 904 -37.83 27.20 -22.48
C ILE A 904 -37.89 25.73 -22.91
N ASP A 905 -38.43 24.85 -22.07
CA ASP A 905 -38.58 23.44 -22.40
C ASP A 905 -39.71 23.22 -23.43
N GLU A 906 -40.79 23.99 -23.36
CA GLU A 906 -41.87 23.98 -24.36
C GLU A 906 -41.41 24.55 -25.72
N LEU A 907 -40.62 25.62 -25.71
CA LEU A 907 -39.97 26.17 -26.90
C LEU A 907 -39.06 25.14 -27.61
N LYS A 908 -38.26 24.38 -26.84
CA LYS A 908 -37.42 23.31 -27.41
C LYS A 908 -38.25 22.20 -28.04
N LYS A 909 -39.40 21.85 -27.43
CA LYS A 909 -40.32 20.83 -27.97
C LYS A 909 -40.96 21.30 -29.28
N GLU A 910 -41.48 22.52 -29.33
CA GLU A 910 -42.12 23.05 -30.54
C GLU A 910 -41.12 23.25 -31.70
N LEU A 911 -39.87 23.63 -31.38
CA LEU A 911 -38.78 23.66 -32.37
C LEU A 911 -38.45 22.27 -32.94
N ALA A 912 -38.51 21.21 -32.13
CA ALA A 912 -38.27 19.84 -32.57
C ALA A 912 -39.40 19.29 -33.46
N VAL A 913 -40.63 19.75 -33.27
CA VAL A 913 -41.80 19.40 -34.10
C VAL A 913 -41.89 20.30 -35.36
N GLY A 914 -41.03 21.32 -35.48
CA GLY A 914 -40.93 22.20 -36.65
C GLY A 914 -41.92 23.37 -36.65
N ASN A 915 -42.64 23.60 -35.55
CA ASN A 915 -43.68 24.63 -35.44
C ASN A 915 -43.08 25.99 -35.05
N ARG A 916 -42.35 26.59 -36.01
CA ARG A 916 -41.50 27.77 -35.79
C ARG A 916 -42.26 29.02 -35.30
N LEU A 917 -43.51 29.19 -35.71
CA LEU A 917 -44.34 30.33 -35.32
C LEU A 917 -44.66 30.34 -33.82
N LEU A 918 -45.03 29.18 -33.27
CA LEU A 918 -45.33 29.05 -31.84
C LEU A 918 -44.05 29.18 -31.00
N ALA A 919 -42.92 28.66 -31.51
CA ALA A 919 -41.62 28.82 -30.85
C ALA A 919 -41.15 30.28 -30.82
N GLU A 920 -41.42 31.08 -31.86
CA GLU A 920 -41.12 32.52 -31.83
C GLU A 920 -42.01 33.28 -30.84
N GLU A 921 -43.29 32.91 -30.73
CA GLU A 921 -44.22 33.50 -29.75
C GLU A 921 -43.78 33.20 -28.30
N ILE A 922 -43.40 31.95 -28.00
CA ILE A 922 -42.88 31.55 -26.69
C ILE A 922 -41.54 32.27 -26.38
N ALA A 923 -40.69 32.48 -27.39
CA ALA A 923 -39.44 33.23 -27.21
C ALA A 923 -39.69 34.69 -26.80
N ASP A 924 -40.69 35.34 -27.40
CA ASP A 924 -41.08 36.70 -27.05
C ASP A 924 -41.72 36.78 -25.65
N ASP A 925 -42.48 35.77 -25.23
CA ASP A 925 -43.01 35.67 -23.88
C ASP A 925 -41.92 35.52 -22.81
N ILE A 926 -40.90 34.68 -23.08
CA ILE A 926 -39.72 34.55 -22.19
C ILE A 926 -39.01 35.91 -22.04
N LYS A 927 -38.85 36.64 -23.15
CA LYS A 927 -38.22 37.96 -23.16
C LYS A 927 -39.03 38.98 -22.36
N LEU A 928 -40.35 38.96 -22.46
CA LEU A 928 -41.27 39.80 -21.69
C LEU A 928 -41.18 39.50 -20.19
N ASN A 929 -41.10 38.22 -19.81
CA ASN A 929 -40.94 37.79 -18.43
C ASN A 929 -39.58 38.22 -17.85
N GLU A 930 -38.48 38.07 -18.60
CA GLU A 930 -37.16 38.56 -18.18
C GLU A 930 -37.13 40.06 -17.89
N GLN A 931 -37.85 40.87 -18.69
CA GLN A 931 -37.98 42.30 -18.43
C GLN A 931 -38.72 42.59 -17.12
N LYS A 932 -39.77 41.83 -16.81
CA LYS A 932 -40.51 41.95 -15.54
C LYS A 932 -39.67 41.51 -14.34
N ILE A 933 -38.94 40.40 -14.45
CA ILE A 933 -38.02 39.92 -13.42
C ILE A 933 -36.99 41.00 -13.08
N ASN A 934 -36.35 41.59 -14.10
CA ASN A 934 -35.35 42.63 -13.88
C ASN A 934 -35.96 43.90 -13.25
N HIS A 935 -37.18 44.30 -13.66
CA HIS A 935 -37.88 45.44 -13.08
C HIS A 935 -38.19 45.23 -11.58
N HIS A 936 -38.75 44.07 -11.22
CA HIS A 936 -39.09 43.74 -9.83
C HIS A 936 -37.83 43.47 -8.98
N GLY A 937 -36.78 42.90 -9.55
CA GLY A 937 -35.49 42.70 -8.89
C GLY A 937 -34.80 44.02 -8.53
N LYS A 938 -34.77 45.00 -9.46
CA LYS A 938 -34.23 46.34 -9.18
C LYS A 938 -35.04 47.10 -8.12
N ARG A 939 -36.36 46.87 -8.06
CA ARG A 939 -37.23 47.45 -7.02
C ARG A 939 -36.92 46.88 -5.64
N ALA A 940 -36.71 45.56 -5.53
CA ALA A 940 -36.29 44.93 -4.28
C ALA A 940 -34.92 45.43 -3.81
N ASP A 941 -33.94 45.56 -4.72
CA ASP A 941 -32.60 46.11 -4.42
C ASP A 941 -32.67 47.56 -3.92
N ALA A 942 -33.52 48.41 -4.51
CA ALA A 942 -33.71 49.79 -4.05
C ALA A 942 -34.32 49.88 -2.64
N ILE A 943 -35.27 48.99 -2.29
CA ILE A 943 -35.87 48.91 -0.95
C ILE A 943 -34.82 48.48 0.09
N VAL A 944 -34.03 47.45 -0.22
CA VAL A 944 -32.97 46.95 0.67
C VAL A 944 -31.86 48.00 0.87
N LYS A 945 -31.45 48.70 -0.18
CA LYS A 945 -30.46 49.80 -0.05
C LYS A 945 -30.97 50.98 0.76
N GLY A 946 -32.25 51.33 0.65
CA GLY A 946 -32.89 52.35 1.49
C GLY A 946 -32.93 51.97 2.97
N MET A 947 -33.15 50.69 3.28
CA MET A 947 -33.15 50.15 4.65
C MET A 947 -31.73 50.14 5.27
N LEU A 948 -30.73 49.70 4.50
CA LEU A 948 -29.32 49.69 4.92
C LEU A 948 -28.78 51.10 5.21
N GLN A 949 -29.32 52.16 4.60
CA GLN A 949 -28.97 53.54 4.94
C GLN A 949 -29.54 54.01 6.29
N HIS A 950 -30.65 53.43 6.76
CA HIS A 950 -31.27 53.74 8.07
C HIS A 950 -30.56 53.00 9.22
N SER A 951 -30.03 51.79 8.95
CA SER A 951 -29.31 50.97 9.94
C SER A 951 -27.83 51.31 10.10
N ARG A 952 -27.24 52.13 9.22
CA ARG A 952 -25.83 52.51 9.32
C ARG A 952 -25.63 53.52 10.44
N THR A 953 -25.15 53.03 11.58
CA THR A 953 -24.54 53.83 12.65
C THR A 953 -23.24 54.42 12.13
N SER A 954 -23.17 55.74 12.00
CA SER A 954 -21.93 56.40 11.59
C SER A 954 -20.89 56.24 12.70
N THR A 955 -19.75 55.63 12.37
CA THR A 955 -18.63 55.39 13.29
C THR A 955 -17.73 56.62 13.47
N GLY A 956 -18.21 57.81 13.09
CA GLY A 956 -17.45 59.05 13.20
C GLY A 956 -17.34 59.49 14.66
N GLN A 957 -16.15 59.90 15.08
CA GLN A 957 -16.00 60.60 16.36
C GLN A 957 -16.47 62.04 16.20
N LYS A 958 -17.08 62.61 17.25
CA LYS A 958 -17.39 64.04 17.26
C LYS A 958 -16.07 64.81 17.22
N GLU A 959 -15.91 65.64 16.21
CA GLU A 959 -14.76 66.52 16.06
C GLU A 959 -15.19 67.99 15.91
N PRO A 960 -14.39 68.95 16.40
CA PRO A 960 -14.70 70.37 16.26
C PRO A 960 -14.74 70.78 14.79
N THR A 961 -15.95 70.96 14.26
CA THR A 961 -16.21 71.20 12.84
C THR A 961 -16.67 72.62 12.60
N ASP A 962 -16.18 73.25 11.53
CA ASP A 962 -16.69 74.53 11.05
C ASP A 962 -18.01 74.33 10.30
N ILE A 963 -19.12 74.68 10.95
CA ILE A 963 -20.46 74.45 10.42
C ILE A 963 -20.78 75.33 9.22
N ASN A 964 -20.21 76.55 9.14
CA ASN A 964 -20.44 77.44 8.00
C ASN A 964 -19.81 76.86 6.73
N ALA A 965 -18.57 76.39 6.84
CA ALA A 965 -17.88 75.71 5.74
C ALA A 965 -18.62 74.44 5.31
N LEU A 966 -19.06 73.63 6.28
CA LEU A 966 -19.79 72.39 6.02
C LEU A 966 -21.13 72.66 5.30
N ALA A 967 -21.91 73.65 5.76
CA ALA A 967 -23.18 73.99 5.16
C ALA A 967 -23.03 74.55 3.73
N ASP A 968 -22.02 75.39 3.47
CA ASP A 968 -21.73 75.89 2.11
C ASP A 968 -21.32 74.76 1.16
N GLU A 969 -20.45 73.84 1.62
CA GLU A 969 -19.99 72.70 0.85
C GLU A 969 -21.18 71.83 0.39
N TYR A 970 -22.03 71.39 1.33
CA TYR A 970 -23.17 70.53 1.01
C TYR A 970 -24.26 71.25 0.19
N LEU A 971 -24.44 72.57 0.37
CA LEU A 971 -25.35 73.36 -0.47
C LEU A 971 -24.90 73.38 -1.93
N ARG A 972 -23.62 73.67 -2.18
CA ARG A 972 -23.04 73.68 -3.54
C ARG A 972 -23.04 72.28 -4.14
N LEU A 973 -22.69 71.27 -3.36
CA LEU A 973 -22.71 69.86 -3.78
C LEU A 973 -24.11 69.45 -4.24
N SER A 974 -25.15 69.77 -3.46
CA SER A 974 -26.54 69.50 -3.80
C SER A 974 -26.97 70.20 -5.09
N TYR A 975 -26.67 71.49 -5.22
CA TYR A 975 -27.02 72.29 -6.41
C TYR A 975 -26.39 71.73 -7.69
N HIS A 976 -25.08 71.46 -7.67
CA HIS A 976 -24.38 70.88 -8.82
C HIS A 976 -24.83 69.46 -9.11
N GLY A 977 -25.10 68.66 -8.07
CA GLY A 977 -25.61 67.30 -8.21
C GLY A 977 -26.97 67.23 -8.90
N LEU A 978 -27.90 68.13 -8.55
CA LEU A 978 -29.22 68.21 -9.18
C LEU A 978 -29.12 68.73 -10.62
N ARG A 979 -28.30 69.74 -10.89
CA ARG A 979 -28.09 70.29 -12.25
C ARG A 979 -27.39 69.31 -13.20
N ALA A 980 -26.55 68.42 -12.68
CA ALA A 980 -25.96 67.34 -13.47
C ALA A 980 -27.00 66.28 -13.88
N LYS A 981 -27.97 65.98 -13.01
CA LYS A 981 -29.08 65.05 -13.29
C LYS A 981 -30.14 65.66 -14.22
N ASP A 982 -30.46 66.93 -14.03
CA ASP A 982 -31.42 67.65 -14.85
C ASP A 982 -30.83 69.00 -15.29
N LYS A 983 -30.42 69.06 -16.57
CA LYS A 983 -29.82 70.27 -17.15
C LYS A 983 -30.78 71.47 -17.18
N SER A 984 -32.08 71.24 -17.02
CA SER A 984 -33.11 72.29 -16.99
C SER A 984 -33.33 72.88 -15.59
N PHE A 985 -32.77 72.27 -14.54
CA PHE A 985 -32.86 72.76 -13.16
C PHE A 985 -32.14 74.10 -12.98
N ASN A 986 -32.88 75.14 -12.60
CA ASN A 986 -32.35 76.48 -12.39
C ASN A 986 -32.97 77.12 -11.14
N ALA A 987 -32.24 77.07 -10.02
CA ALA A 987 -32.61 77.69 -8.75
C ALA A 987 -31.47 78.58 -8.25
N SER A 988 -31.77 79.74 -7.67
CA SER A 988 -30.79 80.57 -6.99
C SER A 988 -30.59 80.07 -5.56
N PHE A 989 -29.44 80.33 -4.96
CA PHE A 989 -29.27 80.12 -3.53
C PHE A 989 -28.51 81.27 -2.89
N LYS A 990 -28.83 81.55 -1.63
CA LYS A 990 -28.20 82.61 -0.82
C LYS A 990 -27.67 82.02 0.48
N THR A 991 -26.52 82.50 0.91
CA THR A 991 -25.90 82.11 2.18
C THR A 991 -25.81 83.32 3.10
N ASP A 992 -26.17 83.12 4.37
CA ASP A 992 -26.19 84.15 5.43
C ASP A 992 -25.55 83.54 6.68
N PHE A 993 -24.22 83.48 6.69
CA PHE A 993 -23.47 82.77 7.72
C PHE A 993 -22.89 83.73 8.76
N ASP A 994 -23.05 83.41 10.04
CA ASP A 994 -22.48 84.17 11.14
C ASP A 994 -20.95 83.97 11.21
N PRO A 995 -20.12 85.00 10.96
CA PRO A 995 -18.66 84.86 10.88
C PRO A 995 -18.00 84.56 12.23
N ASN A 996 -18.70 84.71 13.36
CA ASN A 996 -18.16 84.47 14.70
C ASN A 996 -18.56 83.10 15.29
N LEU A 997 -19.13 82.19 14.50
CA LEU A 997 -19.57 80.87 14.96
C LEU A 997 -18.36 80.00 15.38
N PRO A 998 -18.31 79.47 16.62
CA PRO A 998 -17.24 78.58 17.03
C PRO A 998 -17.37 77.21 16.34
N LYS A 999 -16.26 76.47 16.27
CA LYS A 999 -16.28 75.08 15.77
C LYS A 999 -17.06 74.21 16.75
N ILE A 1000 -18.06 73.48 16.25
CA ILE A 1000 -18.97 72.68 17.07
C ILE A 1000 -18.57 71.22 17.01
N ASN A 1001 -18.59 70.56 18.16
CA ASN A 1001 -18.20 69.16 18.25
C ASN A 1001 -19.33 68.24 17.76
N VAL A 1002 -19.36 68.01 16.45
CA VAL A 1002 -20.33 67.15 15.76
C VAL A 1002 -19.60 66.07 15.00
N ILE A 1003 -20.34 65.08 14.49
CA ILE A 1003 -19.80 64.19 13.48
C ILE A 1003 -20.10 64.85 12.12
N PRO A 1004 -19.11 65.46 11.43
CA PRO A 1004 -19.35 66.23 10.20
C PRO A 1004 -20.12 65.46 9.15
N GLN A 1005 -19.85 64.15 9.02
CA GLN A 1005 -20.53 63.27 8.06
C GLN A 1005 -22.03 63.10 8.36
N ASP A 1006 -22.42 63.04 9.64
CA ASP A 1006 -23.82 62.88 10.06
C ASP A 1006 -24.61 64.16 9.83
N ILE A 1007 -24.06 65.29 10.28
CA ILE A 1007 -24.69 66.60 10.06
C ILE A 1007 -24.71 66.94 8.57
N GLY A 1008 -23.65 66.61 7.82
CA GLY A 1008 -23.62 66.71 6.37
C GLY A 1008 -24.72 65.90 5.68
N ARG A 1009 -25.01 64.68 6.15
CA ARG A 1009 -26.11 63.84 5.64
C ARG A 1009 -27.48 64.47 5.91
N VAL A 1010 -27.68 65.04 7.11
CA VAL A 1010 -28.89 65.78 7.46
C VAL A 1010 -29.07 67.00 6.53
N LEU A 1011 -28.03 67.81 6.39
CA LEU A 1011 -28.04 69.01 5.56
C LEU A 1011 -28.29 68.68 4.09
N LEU A 1012 -27.60 67.68 3.53
CA LEU A 1012 -27.80 67.24 2.15
C LEU A 1012 -29.25 66.79 1.90
N ASN A 1013 -29.85 66.05 2.84
CA ASN A 1013 -31.24 65.62 2.74
C ASN A 1013 -32.22 66.79 2.77
N LEU A 1014 -32.06 67.72 3.71
CA LEU A 1014 -32.95 68.89 3.84
C LEU A 1014 -32.80 69.85 2.65
N ILE A 1015 -31.57 70.12 2.22
CA ILE A 1015 -31.29 71.01 1.08
C ILE A 1015 -31.81 70.41 -0.23
N ASN A 1016 -31.65 69.10 -0.47
CA ASN A 1016 -32.24 68.44 -1.64
C ASN A 1016 -33.77 68.51 -1.63
N ASN A 1017 -34.40 68.35 -0.47
CA ASN A 1017 -35.86 68.49 -0.35
C ASN A 1017 -36.29 69.95 -0.58
N ALA A 1018 -35.56 70.93 -0.07
CA ALA A 1018 -35.78 72.35 -0.34
C ALA A 1018 -35.65 72.68 -1.83
N PHE A 1019 -34.58 72.24 -2.49
CA PHE A 1019 -34.40 72.45 -3.93
C PHE A 1019 -35.48 71.79 -4.79
N TYR A 1020 -36.01 70.64 -4.35
CA TYR A 1020 -37.16 70.01 -5.00
C TYR A 1020 -38.44 70.84 -4.80
N ALA A 1021 -38.68 71.32 -3.58
CA ALA A 1021 -39.86 72.09 -3.22
C ALA A 1021 -39.94 73.43 -4.00
N VAL A 1022 -38.83 74.15 -4.17
CA VAL A 1022 -38.82 75.45 -4.87
C VAL A 1022 -39.10 75.36 -6.36
N GLN A 1023 -39.00 74.18 -6.99
CA GLN A 1023 -39.33 74.01 -8.41
C GLN A 1023 -40.82 74.24 -8.69
N ALA A 1024 -41.68 74.03 -7.69
CA ALA A 1024 -43.08 74.40 -7.73
C ALA A 1024 -43.27 75.80 -7.10
N PRO A 1025 -43.89 76.76 -7.78
CA PRO A 1025 -44.25 78.05 -7.16
C PRO A 1025 -45.37 77.87 -6.12
N PRO A 1026 -45.43 78.73 -5.07
CA PRO A 1026 -46.57 78.78 -4.16
C PRO A 1026 -47.84 79.07 -4.95
N THR A 1027 -48.81 78.15 -4.97
CA THR A 1027 -50.04 78.34 -5.73
C THR A 1027 -51.13 78.99 -4.90
N THR A 1028 -51.35 80.30 -5.09
CA THR A 1028 -52.50 81.03 -4.52
C THR A 1028 -53.81 80.82 -5.30
N ALA A 1029 -53.99 79.69 -6.00
CA ALA A 1029 -55.23 79.41 -6.72
C ALA A 1029 -55.55 77.91 -6.78
N PRO A 1030 -56.81 77.50 -6.54
CA PRO A 1030 -57.21 76.08 -6.59
C PRO A 1030 -57.11 75.53 -8.02
N PRO A 1031 -56.59 74.30 -8.25
CA PRO A 1031 -56.59 73.69 -9.57
C PRO A 1031 -57.97 73.10 -9.96
N PRO A 1032 -58.34 73.15 -11.25
CA PRO A 1032 -59.60 72.63 -11.82
C PRO A 1032 -59.59 71.10 -12.00
N PRO A 1033 -60.75 70.47 -12.31
CA PRO A 1033 -60.82 69.04 -12.59
C PRO A 1033 -60.04 68.73 -13.87
N GLN A 1034 -59.01 67.90 -13.75
CA GLN A 1034 -58.27 67.22 -14.81
C GLN A 1034 -57.42 68.10 -15.76
N GLY A 1035 -56.09 67.98 -15.64
CA GLY A 1035 -55.19 67.94 -16.80
C GLY A 1035 -54.57 69.24 -17.34
N GLY A 1036 -54.50 70.35 -16.58
CA GLY A 1036 -53.88 71.61 -17.04
C GLY A 1036 -52.53 71.94 -16.38
N ILE A 1037 -51.53 72.31 -17.17
CA ILE A 1037 -50.17 72.73 -16.76
C ILE A 1037 -50.24 74.02 -15.94
N LYS A 1038 -49.81 74.00 -14.66
CA LYS A 1038 -49.65 75.20 -13.81
C LYS A 1038 -48.53 76.09 -14.40
N LYS A 1039 -48.90 77.25 -14.96
CA LYS A 1039 -47.96 78.33 -15.34
C LYS A 1039 -47.38 78.97 -14.07
N ILE A 1040 -46.05 78.97 -13.96
CA ILE A 1040 -45.30 79.60 -12.86
C ILE A 1040 -45.40 81.13 -13.00
N PRO A 1041 -45.68 81.90 -11.93
CA PRO A 1041 -45.72 83.36 -11.98
C PRO A 1041 -44.40 83.93 -12.49
N THR A 1042 -44.43 84.87 -13.44
CA THR A 1042 -43.22 85.41 -14.11
C THR A 1042 -42.21 86.12 -13.20
N ASP A 1043 -42.60 86.47 -11.97
CA ASP A 1043 -41.72 87.10 -10.96
C ASP A 1043 -41.20 86.12 -9.88
N TYR A 1044 -41.55 84.83 -9.95
CA TYR A 1044 -41.09 83.83 -8.98
C TYR A 1044 -39.73 83.24 -9.38
N LYS A 1045 -38.71 83.49 -8.56
CA LYS A 1045 -37.38 82.89 -8.69
C LYS A 1045 -37.16 81.83 -7.61
N PRO A 1046 -37.06 80.53 -7.96
CA PRO A 1046 -36.80 79.45 -6.99
C PRO A 1046 -35.52 79.76 -6.22
N THR A 1047 -35.61 79.95 -4.91
CA THR A 1047 -34.47 80.37 -4.07
C THR A 1047 -34.41 79.58 -2.78
N VAL A 1048 -33.27 78.92 -2.53
CA VAL A 1048 -32.99 78.27 -1.24
C VAL A 1048 -32.00 79.12 -0.45
N THR A 1049 -32.31 79.41 0.81
CA THR A 1049 -31.43 80.20 1.69
C THR A 1049 -30.96 79.34 2.84
N VAL A 1050 -29.65 79.32 3.11
CA VAL A 1050 -29.08 78.66 4.28
C VAL A 1050 -28.47 79.70 5.21
N ARG A 1051 -28.89 79.68 6.48
CA ARG A 1051 -28.47 80.64 7.51
C ARG A 1051 -27.89 79.93 8.73
N THR A 1052 -26.86 80.51 9.33
CA THR A 1052 -26.31 80.06 10.62
C THR A 1052 -26.27 81.20 11.64
N THR A 1053 -26.49 80.89 12.92
CA THR A 1053 -26.44 81.88 14.02
C THR A 1053 -25.91 81.27 15.31
N PHE A 1054 -25.15 82.04 16.11
CA PHE A 1054 -24.63 81.62 17.42
C PHE A 1054 -25.34 82.36 18.57
N GLN A 1055 -25.70 81.66 19.66
CA GLN A 1055 -26.29 82.28 20.85
C GLN A 1055 -25.55 81.85 22.14
N ASN A 1056 -24.91 82.82 22.82
CA ASN A 1056 -24.27 82.63 24.13
C ASN A 1056 -25.28 82.83 25.28
N PRO A 1057 -25.34 81.97 26.33
CA PRO A 1057 -26.36 82.07 27.36
C PRO A 1057 -25.98 83.08 28.46
N PRO A 1058 -26.94 83.81 29.05
CA PRO A 1058 -26.72 84.70 30.19
C PRO A 1058 -26.35 83.94 31.49
N LEU A 1059 -25.48 84.52 32.32
CA LEU A 1059 -25.04 84.06 33.65
C LEU A 1059 -26.13 83.26 34.41
N GLY A 1060 -25.94 81.93 34.54
CA GLY A 1060 -26.79 81.04 35.35
C GLY A 1060 -27.68 80.03 34.60
N GLY A 1061 -27.65 79.98 33.26
CA GLY A 1061 -28.40 79.00 32.44
C GLY A 1061 -27.52 78.26 31.42
N ARG A 1062 -27.87 77.01 31.10
CA ARG A 1062 -27.05 76.00 30.40
C ARG A 1062 -26.59 76.39 28.98
N GLY A 1063 -25.25 76.42 28.74
CA GLY A 1063 -24.47 76.18 27.49
C GLY A 1063 -24.84 76.94 26.19
N ALA A 1064 -23.87 77.48 25.44
CA ALA A 1064 -24.10 78.20 24.17
C ALA A 1064 -24.58 77.27 23.04
N TRP A 1065 -25.46 77.73 22.14
CA TRP A 1065 -26.07 76.89 21.08
C TRP A 1065 -25.87 77.54 19.71
N ALA A 1066 -25.78 76.72 18.66
CA ALA A 1066 -25.78 77.17 17.29
C ALA A 1066 -26.98 76.64 16.53
N SER A 1067 -27.55 77.46 15.65
CA SER A 1067 -28.66 77.08 14.78
C SER A 1067 -28.29 77.14 13.31
N ILE A 1068 -28.79 76.17 12.54
CA ILE A 1068 -28.68 76.09 11.08
C ILE A 1068 -30.10 76.03 10.52
N SER A 1069 -30.50 77.03 9.74
CA SER A 1069 -31.80 77.06 9.07
C SER A 1069 -31.64 76.85 7.57
N VAL A 1070 -32.42 75.93 7.01
CA VAL A 1070 -32.59 75.72 5.56
C VAL A 1070 -33.99 76.19 5.19
N ILE A 1071 -34.07 77.25 4.39
CA ILE A 1071 -35.31 77.94 4.04
C ILE A 1071 -35.56 77.81 2.55
N ASP A 1072 -36.74 77.32 2.18
CA ASP A 1072 -37.23 77.29 0.81
C ASP A 1072 -38.39 78.29 0.63
N ASN A 1073 -38.56 78.79 -0.61
CA ASN A 1073 -39.67 79.66 -0.98
C ASN A 1073 -40.77 78.94 -1.80
N GLY A 1074 -40.83 77.60 -1.73
CA GLY A 1074 -41.80 76.76 -2.45
C GLY A 1074 -43.21 76.75 -1.83
N PRO A 1075 -44.09 75.79 -2.18
CA PRO A 1075 -45.52 75.78 -1.81
C PRO A 1075 -45.82 75.38 -0.35
N GLY A 1076 -44.80 75.32 0.51
CA GLY A 1076 -44.95 74.98 1.93
C GLY A 1076 -45.41 73.54 2.18
N ILE A 1077 -45.39 73.11 3.44
CA ILE A 1077 -45.90 71.78 3.84
C ILE A 1077 -47.30 71.96 4.45
N PRO A 1078 -48.35 71.25 3.97
CA PRO A 1078 -49.69 71.38 4.57
C PRO A 1078 -49.70 71.03 6.06
N SER A 1079 -50.35 71.87 6.88
CA SER A 1079 -50.36 71.74 8.34
C SER A 1079 -50.90 70.39 8.83
N SER A 1080 -51.80 69.75 8.06
CA SER A 1080 -52.38 68.45 8.38
C SER A 1080 -51.40 67.27 8.33
N ILE A 1081 -50.25 67.45 7.66
CA ILE A 1081 -49.25 66.38 7.51
C ILE A 1081 -47.92 66.67 8.19
N ILE A 1082 -47.72 67.86 8.75
CA ILE A 1082 -46.45 68.26 9.40
C ILE A 1082 -46.02 67.25 10.46
N ASP A 1083 -46.93 66.76 11.29
CA ASP A 1083 -46.60 65.78 12.34
C ASP A 1083 -46.31 64.37 11.77
N LYS A 1084 -46.74 64.09 10.55
CA LYS A 1084 -46.54 62.81 9.86
C LYS A 1084 -45.25 62.77 9.04
N ILE A 1085 -44.66 63.90 8.67
CA ILE A 1085 -43.47 63.91 7.79
C ILE A 1085 -42.22 63.30 8.43
N PHE A 1086 -42.19 63.21 9.77
CA PHE A 1086 -41.13 62.53 10.52
C PHE A 1086 -41.48 61.06 10.81
N GLN A 1087 -42.64 60.56 10.40
CA GLN A 1087 -42.97 59.13 10.49
C GLN A 1087 -42.25 58.34 9.38
N PRO A 1088 -41.66 57.17 9.69
CA PRO A 1088 -41.02 56.32 8.68
C PRO A 1088 -41.99 55.96 7.54
N PHE A 1089 -41.49 55.96 6.30
CA PHE A 1089 -42.22 55.65 5.06
C PHE A 1089 -43.30 56.64 4.63
N PHE A 1090 -43.54 57.71 5.40
CA PHE A 1090 -44.44 58.77 4.95
C PHE A 1090 -43.77 59.63 3.86
N THR A 1091 -44.37 59.68 2.67
CA THR A 1091 -43.91 60.50 1.55
C THR A 1091 -45.08 61.13 0.83
N THR A 1092 -44.93 62.40 0.44
CA THR A 1092 -45.88 63.10 -0.42
C THR A 1092 -45.53 62.98 -1.91
N LYS A 1093 -44.38 62.36 -2.23
CA LYS A 1093 -43.94 62.12 -3.62
C LYS A 1093 -44.70 60.95 -4.25
N PRO A 1094 -44.93 60.95 -5.57
CA PRO A 1094 -45.57 59.82 -6.28
C PRO A 1094 -44.84 58.49 -6.09
N THR A 1095 -45.58 57.39 -6.22
CA THR A 1095 -45.10 56.02 -5.99
C THR A 1095 -43.83 55.72 -6.79
N GLY A 1096 -42.75 55.33 -6.09
CA GLY A 1096 -41.45 54.99 -6.69
C GLY A 1096 -40.40 56.11 -6.75
N GLN A 1097 -40.73 57.35 -6.33
CA GLN A 1097 -39.80 58.49 -6.36
C GLN A 1097 -39.35 59.00 -4.97
N GLY A 1098 -39.74 58.33 -3.89
CA GLY A 1098 -39.29 58.61 -2.53
C GLY A 1098 -39.57 57.45 -1.58
N THR A 1099 -38.66 57.20 -0.63
CA THR A 1099 -38.77 56.10 0.33
C THR A 1099 -39.46 56.48 1.65
N GLY A 1100 -39.71 57.78 1.87
CA GLY A 1100 -40.33 58.30 3.10
C GLY A 1100 -39.50 58.14 4.38
N LEU A 1101 -38.23 57.72 4.28
CA LEU A 1101 -37.34 57.46 5.43
C LEU A 1101 -36.34 58.59 5.73
N GLY A 1102 -36.22 59.58 4.83
CA GLY A 1102 -35.14 60.57 4.89
C GLY A 1102 -35.29 61.60 6.03
N LEU A 1103 -36.50 62.12 6.26
CA LEU A 1103 -36.75 63.14 7.28
C LEU A 1103 -36.81 62.56 8.69
N SER A 1104 -37.36 61.34 8.86
CA SER A 1104 -37.32 60.63 10.14
C SER A 1104 -35.88 60.35 10.57
N LEU A 1105 -35.02 59.92 9.64
CA LEU A 1105 -33.60 59.71 9.90
C LEU A 1105 -32.88 61.01 10.28
N SER A 1106 -33.18 62.11 9.59
CA SER A 1106 -32.62 63.43 9.91
C SER A 1106 -33.01 63.89 11.32
N TYR A 1107 -34.25 63.63 11.75
CA TYR A 1107 -34.73 63.94 13.09
C TYR A 1107 -33.97 63.17 14.17
N ASP A 1108 -33.77 61.87 13.97
CA ASP A 1108 -33.06 61.00 14.91
C ASP A 1108 -31.57 61.35 15.03
N ILE A 1109 -30.90 61.69 13.92
CA ILE A 1109 -29.48 62.12 13.95
C ILE A 1109 -29.31 63.42 14.74
N VAL A 1110 -30.19 64.40 14.53
CA VAL A 1110 -30.12 65.69 15.24
C VAL A 1110 -30.39 65.49 16.74
N LYS A 1111 -31.39 64.68 17.11
CA LYS A 1111 -31.66 64.30 18.51
C LYS A 1111 -30.49 63.54 19.15
N ALA A 1112 -29.83 62.66 18.42
CA ALA A 1112 -28.63 61.93 18.89
C ALA A 1112 -27.43 62.86 19.14
N HIS A 1113 -27.34 63.98 18.41
CA HIS A 1113 -26.35 65.03 18.67
C HIS A 1113 -26.75 65.96 19.84
N GLY A 1114 -27.88 65.69 20.51
CA GLY A 1114 -28.43 66.51 21.60
C GLY A 1114 -29.16 67.76 21.12
N GLY A 1115 -29.41 67.86 19.81
CA GLY A 1115 -30.06 68.98 19.16
C GLY A 1115 -31.57 68.80 18.94
N GLU A 1116 -32.18 69.79 18.30
CA GLU A 1116 -33.59 69.75 17.90
C GLU A 1116 -33.75 70.17 16.44
N LEU A 1117 -34.51 69.41 15.66
CA LEU A 1117 -34.91 69.74 14.29
C LEU A 1117 -36.37 70.20 14.32
N LYS A 1118 -36.61 71.46 13.97
CA LYS A 1118 -37.95 72.05 13.84
C LYS A 1118 -38.26 72.36 12.40
N VAL A 1119 -39.55 72.34 12.08
CA VAL A 1119 -40.08 72.76 10.78
C VAL A 1119 -41.14 73.83 11.02
N GLU A 1120 -41.00 74.94 10.31
CA GLU A 1120 -41.98 76.02 10.30
C GLU A 1120 -42.36 76.28 8.84
N THR A 1121 -43.65 76.40 8.57
CA THR A 1121 -44.16 76.79 7.26
C THR A 1121 -45.09 77.96 7.46
N LYS A 1122 -45.02 78.98 6.61
CA LYS A 1122 -45.89 80.15 6.75
C LYS A 1122 -47.25 79.84 6.13
N PRO A 1123 -48.36 79.80 6.88
CA PRO A 1123 -49.67 79.58 6.29
C PRO A 1123 -50.09 80.77 5.42
N ALA A 1124 -50.64 80.50 4.24
CA ALA A 1124 -51.14 81.51 3.30
C ALA A 1124 -52.51 82.05 3.77
N ARG A 1125 -52.48 83.05 4.68
CA ARG A 1125 -53.61 83.82 5.25
C ARG A 1125 -54.75 83.02 5.91
N ALA A 1126 -55.35 83.67 6.91
CA ALA A 1126 -56.39 83.09 7.76
C ALA A 1126 -57.62 82.64 6.95
N GLY A 1127 -57.93 81.34 7.02
CA GLY A 1127 -59.21 80.78 6.59
C GLY A 1127 -59.19 79.84 5.38
N SER A 1128 -58.03 79.48 4.83
CA SER A 1128 -57.94 78.49 3.74
C SER A 1128 -56.87 77.42 4.02
N ASP A 1129 -57.28 76.15 4.09
CA ASP A 1129 -56.47 74.94 4.33
C ASP A 1129 -55.54 74.57 3.15
N GLY A 1130 -54.95 75.56 2.48
CA GLY A 1130 -54.19 75.38 1.24
C GLY A 1130 -52.79 75.98 1.33
N GLU A 1131 -51.78 75.12 1.18
CA GLU A 1131 -50.40 75.36 0.70
C GLU A 1131 -49.77 76.70 1.11
N GLY A 1132 -48.89 76.65 2.13
CA GLY A 1132 -48.18 77.80 2.69
C GLY A 1132 -47.10 78.40 1.78
N GLU A 1133 -46.55 79.56 2.17
CA GLU A 1133 -45.43 80.18 1.49
C GLU A 1133 -44.11 79.75 2.17
N GLY A 1134 -43.42 78.78 1.56
CA GLY A 1134 -42.10 78.33 1.97
C GLY A 1134 -42.07 77.49 3.26
N THR A 1135 -40.96 76.77 3.43
CA THR A 1135 -40.68 75.99 4.64
C THR A 1135 -39.28 76.32 5.16
N GLU A 1136 -39.17 76.50 6.47
CA GLU A 1136 -37.92 76.63 7.19
C GLU A 1136 -37.71 75.41 8.07
N PHE A 1137 -36.63 74.68 7.80
CA PHE A 1137 -36.15 73.63 8.69
C PHE A 1137 -34.98 74.17 9.51
N THR A 1138 -35.16 74.26 10.83
CA THR A 1138 -34.14 74.76 11.76
C THR A 1138 -33.58 73.63 12.59
N ILE A 1139 -32.28 73.40 12.46
CA ILE A 1139 -31.49 72.51 13.31
C ILE A 1139 -30.84 73.35 14.40
N THR A 1140 -31.05 72.99 15.66
CA THR A 1140 -30.34 73.58 16.80
C THR A 1140 -29.38 72.55 17.37
N LEU A 1141 -28.11 72.92 17.57
CA LEU A 1141 -27.07 72.04 18.11
C LEU A 1141 -26.40 72.72 19.31
N PRO A 1142 -26.14 71.97 20.40
CA PRO A 1142 -25.38 72.51 21.53
C PRO A 1142 -23.92 72.76 21.10
N ALA A 1143 -23.40 73.96 21.39
CA ALA A 1143 -22.11 74.46 20.93
C ALA A 1143 -21.03 74.45 22.01
#